data_AF-A0A8J3P7Y7-F1
#
_entry.id   AF-A0A8J3P7Y7-F1
#
_cell.length_a   1.000
_cell.length_b   1.000
_cell.length_c   1.000
_cell.angle_alpha   90.00
_cell.angle_beta   90.00
_cell.angle_gamma   90.00
#
_symmetry.space_group_name_H-M   'P 1'
#
loop_
_entity.id
_entity.type
_entity.pdbx_description
1 polymer ?
#
loop_
_entity_poly.entity_id
_entity_poly.type
_entity_poly.pdbx_seq_one_letter_code
_entity_poly.pdbx_strand_id
1 'polypeptide(L)'
;MGEPDWDRLVLIATSAWVLPYAPPRPADDPRPQASAHRCVACVHPGEETGAATPAGSRPARDGREPHQVAVAVDRHGALLRELLRPDRPGLAFASRASDPRPRHAMQARTDPPPWREFAADADAILDSVLGRLERHLRVPAGGWVHEEPFVLRHRIIMDRLRFESVTSFVAPEPTDLDYFVTLDFRFVRGAEHYQRWHLSIAVWSELPFGVEHRPPLDDRYPWRIREADEAVLRRRPRHYRDLFEAAARHAENWLEGRGYEHSRLTISGRRYMQPDFWIAVPGERTAPDRYFTAADTPAAEIIRTMLRVDSVFDDTLSASVLNGDYLVLRQMAAGIDAERRLDRRFHFTRHPLYLIIVGEAPWFSPTRGFHVDDRYVPVEGPADGQCAHHHRCHRYEYVARQEFCVRDLVDALTDMETYAAFTLYDVHNDMQVWENHLKVYETTAAAGGRLWDALATHLPIRRMRQLAKVHHAVELLHQTLLQGIADLNDLDTLARECRARVNRARDALSDRFDDLVLQRHLDGNPGLRAALSQTGVFAQLAGAAASLVDHAGRVAERYQDVIDAVKDAFDERRVREGDAIQKAGVILALSLAFDSIVGIVAATQPERSGEQGAWLSVLAWTSGSVVLLTALVFGVWITRLGRLGDRAFRTRYDGTRRRGVRWFRRDARSDGLWRFMKNSCTDALEGHSRDAQPLAFWRSLDQRLVKDLSVLWDGPRVSHYPAVERASADVYTPARRPDLVGADIAELYAQVGSWSIDALLFTERARRLYRYRLPKLALLYRCIGRMPASFLRLEYLAPTTNIVSESELDIAIRRYARAVGAAPHRPDGTELGQFIDHLLQARQPRTAAEAMEAIDALLAEHVAAAHDPVQPVVQPARAAAAVSVAGVDHDISAATGDPAAP
;
A
#
# COMPACT_ATOMS: atom_id res chain seq x y z
N MET A 1 -13.24 7.24 49.45
CA MET A 1 -13.53 6.68 48.12
C MET A 1 -13.19 5.21 48.20
N GLY A 2 -14.14 4.30 47.93
CA GLY A 2 -13.86 2.87 47.96
C GLY A 2 -12.81 2.54 46.90
N GLU A 3 -11.81 1.74 47.26
CA GLU A 3 -10.85 1.24 46.28
C GLU A 3 -11.61 0.43 45.21
N PRO A 4 -11.25 0.58 43.93
CA PRO A 4 -11.85 -0.22 42.87
C PRO A 4 -11.70 -1.72 43.16
N ASP A 5 -12.81 -2.47 43.23
CA ASP A 5 -12.76 -3.94 43.36
C ASP A 5 -12.95 -4.57 41.97
N TRP A 6 -11.84 -4.91 41.32
CA TRP A 6 -11.83 -5.62 40.03
C TRP A 6 -11.37 -7.04 40.28
N ASP A 7 -12.12 -8.02 39.77
CA ASP A 7 -11.70 -9.41 39.82
C ASP A 7 -10.51 -9.65 38.88
N ARG A 8 -10.54 -9.08 37.67
CA ARG A 8 -9.55 -9.36 36.61
C ARG A 8 -9.32 -8.20 35.66
N LEU A 9 -8.07 -8.11 35.18
CA LEU A 9 -7.66 -7.25 34.08
C LEU A 9 -6.86 -8.07 33.07
N VAL A 10 -7.16 -7.85 31.78
CA VAL A 10 -6.44 -8.49 30.68
C VAL A 10 -6.11 -7.43 29.64
N LEU A 11 -4.85 -7.42 29.18
CA LEU A 11 -4.47 -6.74 27.95
C LEU A 11 -4.34 -7.79 26.86
N ILE A 12 -4.98 -7.58 25.73
CA ILE A 12 -4.72 -8.31 24.49
C ILE A 12 -4.13 -7.30 23.51
N ALA A 13 -2.80 -7.28 23.43
CA ALA A 13 -2.09 -6.53 22.41
C ALA A 13 -2.08 -7.35 21.12
N THR A 14 -2.49 -6.79 20.01
CA THR A 14 -2.50 -7.54 18.75
C THR A 14 -1.54 -6.93 17.74
N SER A 15 -0.84 -7.79 17.01
CA SER A 15 0.06 -7.37 15.96
C SER A 15 0.01 -8.29 14.76
N ALA A 16 0.10 -7.67 13.58
CA ALA A 16 0.24 -8.40 12.34
C ALA A 16 1.73 -8.57 12.02
N TRP A 17 2.11 -9.77 11.64
CA TRP A 17 3.47 -10.18 11.31
C TRP A 17 3.51 -10.80 9.92
N VAL A 18 4.62 -10.62 9.23
CA VAL A 18 4.90 -11.31 7.97
C VAL A 18 5.58 -12.61 8.33
N LEU A 19 5.09 -13.73 7.78
CA LEU A 19 5.83 -14.98 7.92
C LEU A 19 7.06 -14.86 7.01
N PRO A 20 8.29 -14.98 7.55
CA PRO A 20 9.49 -14.88 6.73
C PRO A 20 9.41 -15.95 5.63
N TYR A 21 9.39 -15.51 4.36
CA TYR A 21 9.48 -16.34 3.15
C TYR A 21 8.27 -17.23 2.81
N ALA A 22 7.09 -16.62 2.74
CA ALA A 22 5.99 -17.12 1.91
C ALA A 22 6.33 -16.98 0.40
N PRO A 23 6.41 -18.06 -0.39
CA PRO A 23 6.67 -17.94 -1.82
C PRO A 23 5.52 -17.19 -2.53
N PRO A 24 5.81 -16.25 -3.45
CA PRO A 24 4.84 -15.95 -4.50
C PRO A 24 4.62 -17.23 -5.33
N ARG A 25 3.39 -17.42 -5.80
CA ARG A 25 2.92 -18.57 -6.61
C ARG A 25 4.02 -19.09 -7.57
N PRO A 26 4.39 -20.39 -7.55
CA PRO A 26 5.25 -20.95 -8.60
C PRO A 26 4.56 -20.79 -9.97
N ALA A 27 5.35 -20.38 -10.97
CA ALA A 27 4.90 -19.91 -12.27
C ALA A 27 4.22 -20.98 -13.15
N ASP A 28 4.40 -22.25 -12.82
CA ASP A 28 4.10 -23.36 -13.74
C ASP A 28 2.75 -24.07 -13.48
N ASP A 29 1.91 -23.56 -12.57
CA ASP A 29 0.66 -24.25 -12.21
C ASP A 29 -0.56 -23.64 -12.93
N PRO A 30 -1.09 -24.30 -13.99
CA PRO A 30 -2.26 -23.84 -14.71
C PRO A 30 -3.43 -23.69 -13.74
N ARG A 31 -4.26 -22.65 -13.96
CA ARG A 31 -5.44 -22.39 -13.12
C ARG A 31 -6.25 -23.68 -12.96
N PRO A 32 -6.54 -24.14 -11.74
CA PRO A 32 -7.53 -25.19 -11.57
C PRO A 32 -8.86 -24.65 -12.08
N GLN A 33 -9.50 -25.38 -13.00
CA GLN A 33 -10.90 -25.14 -13.32
C GLN A 33 -11.70 -25.34 -12.03
N ALA A 34 -12.61 -24.41 -11.75
CA ALA A 34 -13.49 -24.45 -10.60
C ALA A 34 -14.49 -25.61 -10.74
N SER A 35 -14.04 -26.84 -10.50
CA SER A 35 -14.91 -27.96 -10.12
C SER A 35 -14.91 -28.08 -8.60
N ALA A 36 -16.06 -28.45 -8.05
CA ALA A 36 -16.36 -28.52 -6.62
C ALA A 36 -15.57 -29.63 -5.88
N HIS A 37 -14.25 -29.55 -5.86
CA HIS A 37 -13.39 -30.41 -5.05
C HIS A 37 -13.14 -29.76 -3.69
N ARG A 38 -13.35 -30.53 -2.62
CA ARG A 38 -12.96 -30.14 -1.26
C ARG A 38 -11.47 -29.80 -1.26
N CYS A 39 -11.09 -28.68 -0.64
CA CYS A 39 -9.69 -28.30 -0.46
C CYS A 39 -8.93 -29.44 0.23
N VAL A 40 -7.70 -29.74 -0.20
CA VAL A 40 -6.82 -30.77 0.41
C VAL A 40 -6.60 -30.51 1.91
N ALA A 41 -6.68 -29.26 2.35
CA ALA A 41 -6.58 -28.89 3.77
C ALA A 41 -7.86 -29.20 4.59
N CYS A 42 -8.97 -29.54 3.94
CA CYS A 42 -10.24 -29.92 4.56
C CYS A 42 -10.45 -31.45 4.63
N VAL A 43 -9.47 -32.26 4.20
CA VAL A 43 -9.51 -33.73 4.30
C VAL A 43 -8.96 -34.13 5.67
N HIS A 44 -9.71 -34.94 6.43
CA HIS A 44 -9.26 -35.38 7.75
C HIS A 44 -8.07 -36.36 7.62
N PRO A 45 -7.08 -36.33 8.54
CA PRO A 45 -5.96 -37.29 8.52
C PRO A 45 -6.38 -38.77 8.56
N GLY A 46 -7.60 -39.06 9.04
CA GLY A 46 -8.17 -40.42 9.07
C GLY A 46 -8.90 -40.84 7.78
N GLU A 47 -9.16 -39.94 6.84
CA GLU A 47 -9.81 -40.25 5.56
C GLU A 47 -8.79 -40.71 4.50
N GLU A 48 -7.49 -40.45 4.70
CA GLU A 48 -6.42 -40.84 3.77
C GLU A 48 -6.13 -42.36 3.76
N THR A 49 -6.55 -43.10 4.80
CA THR A 49 -6.35 -44.55 4.88
C THR A 49 -7.44 -45.36 4.16
N GLY A 50 -8.53 -44.70 3.73
CA GLY A 50 -9.68 -45.33 3.09
C GLY A 50 -9.89 -44.89 1.64
N ALA A 51 -9.21 -45.55 0.70
CA ALA A 51 -9.61 -45.66 -0.70
C ALA A 51 -9.93 -44.33 -1.44
N ALA A 52 -8.93 -43.46 -1.60
CA ALA A 52 -8.90 -42.53 -2.73
C ALA A 52 -7.47 -42.39 -3.25
N THR A 53 -7.06 -43.33 -4.10
CA THR A 53 -5.92 -43.12 -5.00
C THR A 53 -6.25 -41.89 -5.86
N PRO A 54 -5.51 -40.77 -5.76
CA PRO A 54 -5.80 -39.61 -6.59
C PRO A 54 -5.52 -40.00 -8.03
N ALA A 55 -6.56 -40.05 -8.85
CA ALA A 55 -6.41 -40.23 -10.28
C ALA A 55 -5.67 -39.00 -10.85
N GLY A 56 -4.37 -39.17 -11.12
CA GLY A 56 -3.71 -38.44 -12.21
C GLY A 56 -3.03 -37.11 -11.90
N SER A 57 -2.80 -36.70 -10.65
CA SER A 57 -1.83 -35.63 -10.38
C SER A 57 -0.42 -36.22 -10.35
N ARG A 58 0.25 -36.24 -11.50
CA ARG A 58 1.71 -36.46 -11.55
C ARG A 58 2.36 -35.48 -10.59
N PRO A 59 3.17 -35.92 -9.60
CA PRO A 59 3.96 -35.01 -8.80
C PRO A 59 4.82 -34.18 -9.75
N ALA A 60 4.91 -32.86 -9.49
CA ALA A 60 5.79 -31.97 -10.23
C ALA A 60 7.17 -32.63 -10.34
N ARG A 61 7.64 -32.80 -11.59
CA ARG A 61 8.70 -33.73 -11.99
C ARG A 61 10.09 -33.42 -11.41
N ASP A 62 10.21 -32.34 -10.64
CA ASP A 62 11.50 -31.80 -10.20
C ASP A 62 11.84 -32.06 -8.74
N GLY A 63 10.96 -32.68 -7.93
CA GLY A 63 11.29 -33.25 -6.61
C GLY A 63 11.97 -32.34 -5.57
N ARG A 64 12.19 -31.06 -5.87
CA ARG A 64 12.79 -30.07 -4.98
C ARG A 64 11.68 -29.44 -4.18
N GLU A 65 11.65 -29.72 -2.89
CA GLU A 65 10.84 -28.96 -1.95
C GLU A 65 11.10 -27.46 -2.17
N PRO A 66 10.06 -26.61 -2.14
CA PRO A 66 10.29 -25.18 -2.12
C PRO A 66 11.06 -24.86 -0.82
N HIS A 67 12.37 -24.67 -0.93
CA HIS A 67 13.31 -24.36 0.16
C HIS A 67 12.75 -23.33 1.16
N GLN A 68 11.88 -22.44 0.70
CA GLN A 68 11.24 -21.37 1.47
C GLN A 68 10.18 -21.87 2.48
N VAL A 69 9.40 -22.91 2.15
CA VAL A 69 8.42 -23.49 3.08
C VAL A 69 9.14 -24.16 4.24
N ALA A 70 10.18 -24.94 3.95
CA ALA A 70 11.02 -25.56 4.97
C ALA A 70 11.65 -24.51 5.91
N VAL A 71 12.23 -23.43 5.36
CA VAL A 71 12.79 -22.33 6.16
C VAL A 71 11.76 -21.67 7.09
N ALA A 72 10.53 -21.44 6.61
CA ALA A 72 9.47 -20.84 7.42
C ALA A 72 9.02 -21.78 8.56
N VAL A 73 8.86 -23.07 8.27
CA VAL A 73 8.50 -24.12 9.24
C VAL A 73 9.61 -24.30 10.26
N ASP A 74 10.86 -24.40 9.84
CA ASP A 74 12.03 -24.57 10.71
C ASP A 74 12.21 -23.39 11.66
N ARG A 75 12.02 -22.16 11.14
CA ARG A 75 12.08 -20.94 11.96
C ARG A 75 10.99 -20.92 13.02
N HIS A 76 9.74 -21.24 12.64
CA HIS A 76 8.65 -21.33 13.60
C HIS A 76 8.89 -22.46 14.61
N GLY A 77 9.40 -23.60 14.17
CA GLY A 77 9.80 -24.70 15.04
C GLY A 77 10.89 -24.31 16.04
N ALA A 78 11.89 -23.53 15.60
CA ALA A 78 12.93 -22.99 16.50
C ALA A 78 12.34 -22.07 17.57
N LEU A 79 11.37 -21.22 17.20
CA LEU A 79 10.63 -20.38 18.14
C LEU A 79 9.88 -21.23 19.18
N LEU A 80 9.09 -22.21 18.72
CA LEU A 80 8.31 -23.09 19.60
C LEU A 80 9.21 -23.87 20.56
N ARG A 81 10.29 -24.48 20.06
CA ARG A 81 11.24 -25.24 20.89
C ARG A 81 11.84 -24.37 21.97
N GLU A 82 12.12 -23.10 21.68
CA GLU A 82 12.67 -22.20 22.68
C GLU A 82 11.68 -21.83 23.80
N LEU A 83 10.43 -21.54 23.43
CA LEU A 83 9.37 -21.20 24.39
C LEU A 83 9.07 -22.39 25.32
N LEU A 84 9.15 -23.62 24.79
CA LEU A 84 8.73 -24.84 25.46
C LEU A 84 9.90 -25.67 26.06
N ARG A 85 11.11 -25.12 26.13
CA ARG A 85 12.27 -25.84 26.68
C ARG A 85 12.06 -26.27 28.14
N PRO A 86 12.17 -27.55 28.51
CA PRO A 86 11.83 -28.00 29.85
C PRO A 86 12.77 -27.49 30.95
N ASP A 87 14.01 -27.13 30.60
CA ASP A 87 15.06 -26.71 31.53
C ASP A 87 14.99 -25.25 31.97
N ARG A 88 14.15 -24.40 31.35
CA ARG A 88 14.03 -23.00 31.81
C ARG A 88 13.12 -22.87 33.04
N PRO A 89 13.32 -21.86 33.90
CA PRO A 89 12.43 -21.55 35.02
C PRO A 89 10.98 -21.30 34.59
N GLY A 90 10.02 -21.55 35.49
CA GLY A 90 8.59 -21.34 35.26
C GLY A 90 7.92 -22.46 34.45
N LEU A 91 6.70 -22.25 34.00
CA LEU A 91 5.90 -23.22 33.25
C LEU A 91 5.40 -22.66 31.90
N ALA A 92 5.40 -23.51 30.88
CA ALA A 92 4.88 -23.22 29.54
C ALA A 92 4.01 -24.38 29.05
N PHE A 93 2.91 -24.07 28.35
CA PHE A 93 2.07 -25.07 27.71
C PHE A 93 1.68 -24.60 26.32
N ALA A 94 1.67 -25.53 25.35
CA ALA A 94 1.20 -25.26 24.01
C ALA A 94 -0.13 -25.99 23.74
N SER A 95 -1.01 -25.35 22.96
CA SER A 95 -2.19 -26.01 22.44
C SER A 95 -1.86 -26.77 21.16
N ARG A 96 -2.54 -27.89 20.90
CA ARG A 96 -2.58 -28.46 19.54
C ARG A 96 -3.15 -27.43 18.56
N ALA A 97 -2.68 -27.48 17.30
CA ALA A 97 -3.21 -26.63 16.24
C ALA A 97 -4.62 -27.07 15.84
N SER A 98 -5.54 -26.11 15.68
CA SER A 98 -6.91 -26.40 15.22
C SER A 98 -6.94 -26.90 13.78
N ASP A 99 -7.92 -27.76 13.43
CA ASP A 99 -8.21 -28.06 12.03
C ASP A 99 -8.66 -26.77 11.34
N PRO A 100 -8.10 -26.47 10.16
CA PRO A 100 -8.39 -25.21 9.52
C PRO A 100 -9.76 -25.29 8.84
N ARG A 101 -10.64 -24.32 9.12
CA ARG A 101 -12.05 -24.32 8.68
C ARG A 101 -12.35 -23.03 7.90
N PRO A 102 -13.20 -23.08 6.84
CA PRO A 102 -13.73 -21.86 6.22
C PRO A 102 -14.59 -21.10 7.24
N ARG A 103 -14.69 -19.78 7.12
CA ARG A 103 -15.25 -18.91 8.18
C ARG A 103 -16.73 -19.19 8.43
N HIS A 104 -17.50 -19.54 7.40
CA HIS A 104 -18.89 -20.00 7.55
C HIS A 104 -19.03 -21.39 8.21
N ALA A 105 -17.99 -22.23 8.21
CA ALA A 105 -17.97 -23.44 9.06
C ALA A 105 -17.70 -23.11 10.54
N MET A 106 -17.31 -21.88 10.89
CA MET A 106 -17.40 -21.36 12.26
C MET A 106 -18.80 -20.86 12.62
N GLN A 107 -19.73 -20.73 11.66
CA GLN A 107 -21.16 -20.51 11.92
C GLN A 107 -21.93 -21.85 11.98
N ALA A 108 -21.50 -22.88 11.25
CA ALA A 108 -21.99 -24.26 11.39
C ALA A 108 -21.30 -24.99 12.58
N ARG A 109 -21.50 -24.49 13.81
CA ARG A 109 -20.90 -25.01 15.06
C ARG A 109 -21.72 -26.17 15.68
N THR A 110 -21.88 -27.29 14.98
CA THR A 110 -22.54 -28.50 15.54
C THR A 110 -21.60 -29.67 15.83
N ASP A 111 -20.32 -29.60 15.46
CA ASP A 111 -19.37 -30.66 15.80
C ASP A 111 -18.70 -30.41 17.17
N PRO A 112 -18.69 -31.40 18.09
CA PRO A 112 -17.92 -31.31 19.32
C PRO A 112 -16.43 -31.17 18.94
N PRO A 113 -15.69 -30.19 19.51
CA PRO A 113 -14.28 -30.03 19.18
C PRO A 113 -13.52 -31.26 19.68
N PRO A 114 -12.84 -32.01 18.80
CA PRO A 114 -11.83 -32.95 19.26
C PRO A 114 -10.67 -32.11 19.87
N TRP A 115 -9.74 -32.69 20.62
CA TRP A 115 -8.42 -32.12 20.98
C TRP A 115 -8.35 -30.75 21.71
N ARG A 116 -8.62 -30.75 23.04
CA ARG A 116 -8.23 -29.69 24.01
C ARG A 116 -7.17 -30.18 25.01
N GLU A 117 -6.02 -30.62 24.50
CA GLU A 117 -4.88 -31.03 25.34
C GLU A 117 -3.77 -30.00 25.20
N PHE A 118 -3.65 -29.13 26.18
CA PHE A 118 -2.37 -28.52 26.49
C PHE A 118 -1.50 -29.64 27.06
N ALA A 119 -0.36 -29.94 26.44
CA ALA A 119 0.56 -30.95 26.96
C ALA A 119 1.87 -30.29 27.39
N ALA A 120 2.43 -30.82 28.46
CA ALA A 120 3.81 -30.54 28.84
C ALA A 120 4.80 -31.25 27.90
N ASP A 121 4.37 -32.34 27.26
CA ASP A 121 5.14 -33.03 26.22
C ASP A 121 5.12 -32.21 24.93
N ALA A 122 6.16 -31.37 24.79
CA ALA A 122 6.27 -30.39 23.73
C ALA A 122 6.36 -31.06 22.35
N ASP A 123 7.08 -32.18 22.22
CA ASP A 123 7.51 -32.72 20.93
C ASP A 123 6.32 -33.14 20.05
N ALA A 124 5.34 -33.87 20.63
CA ALA A 124 4.15 -34.31 19.90
C ALA A 124 3.26 -33.13 19.43
N ILE A 125 3.21 -32.05 20.21
CA ILE A 125 2.47 -30.84 19.83
C ILE A 125 3.20 -30.08 18.74
N LEU A 126 4.53 -29.94 18.86
CA LEU A 126 5.36 -29.29 17.86
C LEU A 126 5.20 -29.98 16.50
N ASP A 127 5.36 -31.30 16.43
CA ASP A 127 5.24 -32.05 15.18
C ASP A 127 3.88 -31.86 14.51
N SER A 128 2.80 -31.86 15.31
CA SER A 128 1.45 -31.58 14.82
C SER A 128 1.30 -30.16 14.28
N VAL A 129 1.79 -29.14 15.00
CA VAL A 129 1.69 -27.72 14.59
C VAL A 129 2.52 -27.49 13.32
N LEU A 130 3.75 -27.98 13.28
CA LEU A 130 4.68 -27.79 12.16
C LEU A 130 4.20 -28.52 10.90
N GLY A 131 3.73 -29.76 11.02
CA GLY A 131 3.17 -30.50 9.87
C GLY A 131 1.89 -29.88 9.32
N ARG A 132 1.07 -29.21 10.16
CA ARG A 132 -0.10 -28.44 9.70
C ARG A 132 0.30 -27.11 9.05
N LEU A 133 1.26 -26.40 9.63
CA LEU A 133 1.81 -25.17 9.05
C LEU A 133 2.40 -25.45 7.67
N GLU A 134 3.22 -26.48 7.53
CA GLU A 134 3.80 -26.89 6.26
C GLU A 134 2.72 -27.14 5.20
N ARG A 135 1.70 -27.94 5.52
CA ARG A 135 0.57 -28.19 4.61
C ARG A 135 -0.14 -26.89 4.22
N HIS A 136 -0.38 -25.99 5.18
CA HIS A 136 -1.01 -24.69 4.92
C HIS A 136 -0.18 -23.82 3.97
N LEU A 137 1.14 -23.80 4.13
CA LEU A 137 2.05 -23.00 3.30
C LEU A 137 2.20 -23.58 1.88
N ARG A 138 2.03 -24.90 1.71
CA ARG A 138 2.12 -25.60 0.41
C ARG A 138 0.91 -25.38 -0.52
N VAL A 139 -0.26 -24.98 -0.02
CA VAL A 139 -1.45 -24.79 -0.89
C VAL A 139 -1.24 -23.62 -1.86
N PRO A 140 -1.45 -23.76 -3.19
CA PRO A 140 -1.31 -22.64 -4.14
C PRO A 140 -2.36 -21.55 -3.91
N ALA A 141 -2.00 -20.27 -4.12
CA ALA A 141 -2.92 -19.15 -3.93
C ALA A 141 -4.22 -19.24 -4.76
N GLY A 142 -4.17 -19.87 -5.93
CA GLY A 142 -5.33 -20.09 -6.80
C GLY A 142 -6.08 -21.43 -6.57
N GLY A 143 -5.59 -22.27 -5.66
CA GLY A 143 -6.27 -23.52 -5.27
C GLY A 143 -7.23 -23.34 -4.08
N TRP A 144 -7.32 -22.12 -3.55
CA TRP A 144 -8.29 -21.76 -2.53
C TRP A 144 -9.63 -21.43 -3.19
N VAL A 145 -10.64 -22.23 -2.90
CA VAL A 145 -12.01 -22.08 -3.45
C VAL A 145 -12.79 -20.98 -2.71
N HIS A 146 -12.27 -20.47 -1.59
CA HIS A 146 -12.95 -19.49 -0.75
C HIS A 146 -12.28 -18.12 -0.86
N GLU A 147 -13.09 -17.07 -1.03
CA GLU A 147 -12.67 -15.66 -0.89
C GLU A 147 -12.27 -15.31 0.57
N GLU A 148 -12.40 -16.26 1.49
CA GLU A 148 -12.21 -16.07 2.93
C GLU A 148 -10.85 -16.58 3.45
N PRO A 149 -10.26 -15.88 4.45
CA PRO A 149 -9.02 -16.31 5.07
C PRO A 149 -9.20 -17.61 5.84
N PHE A 150 -8.41 -18.62 5.47
CA PHE A 150 -8.31 -19.88 6.19
C PHE A 150 -7.33 -19.72 7.36
N VAL A 151 -7.72 -20.15 8.57
CA VAL A 151 -6.95 -19.86 9.80
C VAL A 151 -6.36 -21.14 10.40
N LEU A 152 -5.03 -21.24 10.41
CA LEU A 152 -4.32 -22.17 11.30
C LEU A 152 -4.05 -21.44 12.61
N ARG A 153 -4.51 -21.97 13.74
CA ARG A 153 -4.37 -21.33 15.06
C ARG A 153 -3.73 -22.27 16.08
N HIS A 154 -2.78 -21.76 16.85
CA HIS A 154 -2.24 -22.42 18.03
C HIS A 154 -1.82 -21.38 19.08
N ARG A 155 -1.78 -21.79 20.34
CA ARG A 155 -1.52 -20.91 21.48
C ARG A 155 -0.42 -21.45 22.37
N ILE A 156 0.30 -20.55 23.01
CA ILE A 156 1.28 -20.86 24.05
C ILE A 156 0.95 -20.02 25.26
N ILE A 157 0.79 -20.63 26.43
CA ILE A 157 0.62 -19.93 27.69
C ILE A 157 1.85 -20.13 28.57
N MET A 158 2.31 -19.05 29.19
CA MET A 158 3.48 -19.01 30.06
C MET A 158 3.12 -18.28 31.36
N ASP A 159 3.67 -18.73 32.48
CA ASP A 159 3.70 -17.90 33.69
C ASP A 159 4.78 -16.80 33.60
N ARG A 160 4.77 -15.90 34.57
CA ARG A 160 5.75 -14.82 34.72
C ARG A 160 7.20 -15.32 34.62
N LEU A 161 7.57 -16.30 35.44
CA LEU A 161 8.95 -16.78 35.51
C LEU A 161 9.43 -17.36 34.17
N ARG A 162 8.54 -18.06 33.48
CA ARG A 162 8.80 -18.58 32.14
C ARG A 162 8.97 -17.45 31.13
N PHE A 163 8.05 -16.51 31.10
CA PHE A 163 8.10 -15.38 30.18
C PHE A 163 9.38 -14.54 30.36
N GLU A 164 9.72 -14.22 31.61
CA GLU A 164 10.92 -13.45 31.97
C GLU A 164 12.19 -14.22 31.61
N SER A 165 12.26 -15.53 31.90
CA SER A 165 13.42 -16.35 31.54
C SER A 165 13.61 -16.49 30.03
N VAL A 166 12.51 -16.55 29.25
CA VAL A 166 12.59 -16.74 27.80
C VAL A 166 12.93 -15.46 27.06
N THR A 167 12.31 -14.36 27.47
CA THR A 167 12.43 -13.08 26.77
C THR A 167 13.46 -12.16 27.38
N SER A 168 13.98 -12.48 28.58
CA SER A 168 14.79 -11.57 29.41
C SER A 168 14.04 -10.28 29.78
N PHE A 169 12.72 -10.36 29.93
CA PHE A 169 11.89 -9.22 30.35
C PHE A 169 12.23 -8.84 31.79
N VAL A 170 12.29 -7.53 32.04
CA VAL A 170 12.41 -6.95 33.37
C VAL A 170 11.28 -5.93 33.52
N ALA A 171 10.45 -6.11 34.55
CA ALA A 171 9.33 -5.20 34.81
C ALA A 171 9.82 -3.76 35.03
N PRO A 172 9.08 -2.73 34.52
CA PRO A 172 9.47 -1.33 34.72
C PRO A 172 9.57 -0.92 36.19
N GLU A 173 8.71 -1.51 37.02
CA GLU A 173 8.69 -1.34 38.46
C GLU A 173 8.75 -2.73 39.12
N PRO A 174 9.46 -2.90 40.25
CA PRO A 174 9.46 -4.15 40.99
C PRO A 174 8.03 -4.55 41.33
N THR A 175 7.63 -5.76 40.93
CA THR A 175 6.27 -6.23 41.12
C THR A 175 6.26 -7.66 41.66
N ASP A 176 5.45 -7.87 42.68
CA ASP A 176 5.10 -9.18 43.23
C ASP A 176 3.92 -9.82 42.49
N LEU A 177 3.31 -9.11 41.54
CA LEU A 177 2.20 -9.60 40.75
C LEU A 177 2.64 -10.83 39.94
N ASP A 178 1.94 -11.93 40.17
CA ASP A 178 1.92 -13.03 39.22
C ASP A 178 1.06 -12.61 38.03
N TYR A 179 1.60 -12.79 36.82
CA TYR A 179 0.89 -12.56 35.56
C TYR A 179 1.18 -13.70 34.59
N PHE A 180 0.30 -13.87 33.62
CA PHE A 180 0.42 -14.91 32.61
C PHE A 180 0.47 -14.28 31.23
N VAL A 181 1.27 -14.85 30.33
CA VAL A 181 1.40 -14.38 28.95
C VAL A 181 0.94 -15.49 28.02
N THR A 182 -0.05 -15.19 27.17
CA THR A 182 -0.51 -16.05 26.09
C THR A 182 -0.09 -15.48 24.75
N LEU A 183 0.62 -16.27 23.96
CA LEU A 183 0.93 -16.00 22.56
C LEU A 183 -0.05 -16.79 21.68
N ASP A 184 -0.98 -16.12 21.03
CA ASP A 184 -2.00 -16.70 20.14
C ASP A 184 -1.63 -16.43 18.67
N PHE A 185 -1.13 -17.47 18.01
CA PHE A 185 -0.67 -17.42 16.63
C PHE A 185 -1.82 -17.78 15.69
N ARG A 186 -2.14 -16.88 14.75
CA ARG A 186 -3.15 -17.08 13.71
C ARG A 186 -2.54 -16.86 12.34
N PHE A 187 -2.32 -17.92 11.58
CA PHE A 187 -1.80 -17.78 10.21
C PHE A 187 -2.96 -17.44 9.27
N VAL A 188 -2.87 -16.30 8.59
CA VAL A 188 -3.93 -15.72 7.75
C VAL A 188 -3.36 -15.37 6.39
N ARG A 189 -3.81 -16.06 5.34
CA ARG A 189 -3.39 -15.74 3.97
C ARG A 189 -4.32 -14.70 3.34
N GLY A 190 -3.76 -13.56 2.95
CA GLY A 190 -4.48 -12.51 2.23
C GLY A 190 -4.55 -12.73 0.71
N ALA A 191 -5.47 -12.02 0.05
CA ALA A 191 -5.73 -12.11 -1.40
C ALA A 191 -4.50 -11.72 -2.26
N GLU A 192 -3.68 -10.78 -1.79
CA GLU A 192 -2.40 -10.46 -2.42
C GLU A 192 -1.29 -11.31 -1.82
N HIS A 193 -0.80 -12.32 -2.56
CA HIS A 193 0.47 -13.09 -2.53
C HIS A 193 1.41 -13.13 -1.28
N TYR A 194 1.02 -12.60 -0.13
CA TYR A 194 1.79 -12.49 1.10
C TYR A 194 1.04 -13.29 2.16
N GLN A 195 1.68 -14.34 2.68
CA GLN A 195 1.17 -14.98 3.88
C GLN A 195 1.55 -14.08 5.05
N ARG A 196 0.52 -13.59 5.73
CA ARG A 196 0.68 -12.86 6.99
C ARG A 196 0.19 -13.78 8.09
N TRP A 197 0.59 -13.48 9.31
CA TRP A 197 0.04 -14.14 10.46
C TRP A 197 -0.16 -13.09 11.52
N HIS A 198 -1.25 -13.22 12.26
CA HIS A 198 -1.56 -12.35 13.36
C HIS A 198 -1.05 -13.03 14.63
N LEU A 199 -0.37 -12.26 15.45
CA LEU A 199 -0.04 -12.65 16.80
C LEU A 199 -0.92 -11.80 17.72
N SER A 200 -1.63 -12.44 18.62
CA SER A 200 -2.22 -11.75 19.76
C SER A 200 -1.41 -12.13 21.00
N ILE A 201 -0.89 -11.11 21.68
CA ILE A 201 -0.16 -11.23 22.94
C ILE A 201 -1.14 -10.83 24.04
N ALA A 202 -1.68 -11.81 24.76
CA ALA A 202 -2.54 -11.55 25.90
C ALA A 202 -1.75 -11.64 27.20
N VAL A 203 -1.80 -10.59 28.02
CA VAL A 203 -1.23 -10.53 29.36
C VAL A 203 -2.39 -10.51 30.36
N TRP A 204 -2.40 -11.51 31.24
CA TRP A 204 -3.49 -11.75 32.18
C TRP A 204 -3.02 -11.47 33.61
N SER A 205 -3.84 -10.75 34.38
CA SER A 205 -3.62 -10.60 35.83
C SER A 205 -3.82 -11.90 36.60
N GLU A 206 -4.54 -12.86 36.01
CA GLU A 206 -4.85 -14.15 36.60
C GLU A 206 -4.89 -15.28 35.56
N LEU A 207 -4.89 -16.53 36.02
CA LEU A 207 -5.05 -17.67 35.13
C LEU A 207 -6.46 -17.66 34.49
N PRO A 208 -6.57 -17.81 33.15
CA PRO A 208 -7.86 -17.86 32.47
C PRO A 208 -8.68 -19.08 32.93
N PHE A 209 -10.01 -18.94 32.99
CA PHE A 209 -10.92 -20.03 33.38
C PHE A 209 -11.29 -20.95 32.23
N GLY A 210 -11.43 -20.39 31.03
CA GLY A 210 -11.86 -21.11 29.83
C GLY A 210 -10.84 -22.16 29.42
N VAL A 211 -11.30 -23.39 29.25
CA VAL A 211 -10.46 -24.57 28.93
C VAL A 211 -9.63 -24.46 27.65
N GLU A 212 -9.85 -23.45 26.81
CA GLU A 212 -9.03 -23.20 25.62
C GLU A 212 -7.86 -22.24 25.84
N HIS A 213 -7.93 -21.44 26.89
CA HIS A 213 -6.86 -20.57 27.33
C HIS A 213 -6.16 -21.17 28.54
N ARG A 214 -6.81 -22.14 29.18
CA ARG A 214 -6.34 -22.78 30.40
C ARG A 214 -5.62 -24.10 30.11
N PRO A 215 -4.40 -24.27 30.65
CA PRO A 215 -3.68 -25.55 30.72
C PRO A 215 -4.45 -26.59 31.56
N PRO A 216 -4.08 -27.89 31.52
CA PRO A 216 -4.72 -28.90 32.34
C PRO A 216 -4.31 -28.65 33.80
N LEU A 217 -5.31 -28.58 34.68
CA LEU A 217 -5.10 -28.46 36.12
C LEU A 217 -4.92 -29.88 36.66
N ASP A 218 -3.74 -30.47 36.46
CA ASP A 218 -3.39 -31.73 37.13
C ASP A 218 -2.71 -31.44 38.48
N ASP A 219 -2.70 -32.43 39.38
CA ASP A 219 -2.05 -32.28 40.69
C ASP A 219 -0.51 -32.16 40.59
N ARG A 220 0.07 -32.34 39.39
CA ARG A 220 1.52 -32.30 39.16
C ARG A 220 2.02 -30.87 39.00
N TYR A 221 1.17 -29.93 38.59
CA TYR A 221 1.54 -28.53 38.42
C TYR A 221 0.90 -27.62 39.48
N PRO A 222 1.65 -26.65 40.05
CA PRO A 222 1.16 -25.75 41.10
C PRO A 222 0.13 -24.71 40.61
N TRP A 223 -0.25 -24.73 39.33
CA TRP A 223 -1.28 -23.87 38.76
C TRP A 223 -2.65 -24.30 39.27
N ARG A 224 -3.04 -23.78 40.44
CA ARG A 224 -4.41 -23.89 40.95
C ARG A 224 -5.17 -22.62 40.58
N ILE A 225 -6.45 -22.78 40.27
CA ILE A 225 -7.39 -21.66 40.32
C ILE A 225 -7.38 -21.17 41.76
N ARG A 226 -6.68 -20.06 42.03
CA ARG A 226 -6.77 -19.36 43.30
C ARG A 226 -7.90 -18.35 43.19
N GLU A 227 -8.64 -18.14 44.28
CA GLU A 227 -9.35 -16.87 44.43
C GLU A 227 -8.29 -15.77 44.36
N ALA A 228 -8.58 -14.71 43.62
CA ALA A 228 -7.70 -13.57 43.44
C ALA A 228 -7.07 -13.18 44.78
N ASP A 229 -5.75 -13.06 44.81
CA ASP A 229 -5.09 -12.52 46.00
C ASP A 229 -5.58 -11.07 46.17
N GLU A 230 -6.22 -10.74 47.30
CA GLU A 230 -6.76 -9.40 47.55
C GLU A 230 -5.68 -8.31 47.36
N ALA A 231 -4.40 -8.64 47.54
CA ALA A 231 -3.29 -7.72 47.30
C ALA A 231 -3.09 -7.37 45.82
N VAL A 232 -3.43 -8.28 44.90
CA VAL A 232 -3.43 -8.06 43.44
C VAL A 232 -4.55 -7.06 43.10
N LEU A 233 -5.75 -7.26 43.64
CA LEU A 233 -6.95 -6.49 43.25
C LEU A 233 -6.93 -5.01 43.62
N ARG A 234 -6.10 -4.59 44.60
CA ARG A 234 -6.04 -3.20 45.10
C ARG A 234 -5.02 -2.31 44.39
N ARG A 235 -4.26 -2.82 43.41
CA ARG A 235 -3.28 -2.02 42.68
C ARG A 235 -3.97 -1.00 41.76
N ARG A 236 -3.36 0.19 41.62
CA ARG A 236 -3.90 1.24 40.73
C ARG A 236 -3.94 0.73 39.28
N PRO A 237 -4.98 1.06 38.50
CA PRO A 237 -5.08 0.66 37.09
C PRO A 237 -3.84 0.99 36.25
N ARG A 238 -3.16 2.08 36.57
CA ARG A 238 -1.94 2.51 35.87
C ARG A 238 -0.79 1.51 36.00
N HIS A 239 -0.66 0.85 37.15
CA HIS A 239 0.37 -0.18 37.37
C HIS A 239 0.19 -1.34 36.40
N TYR A 240 -1.04 -1.85 36.27
CA TYR A 240 -1.38 -2.90 35.30
C TYR A 240 -1.10 -2.49 33.88
N ARG A 241 -1.49 -1.27 33.51
CA ARG A 241 -1.25 -0.74 32.18
C ARG A 241 0.23 -0.69 31.84
N ASP A 242 1.03 -0.09 32.70
CA ASP A 242 2.47 0.08 32.46
C ASP A 242 3.18 -1.28 32.40
N LEU A 243 2.84 -2.22 33.29
CA LEU A 243 3.39 -3.58 33.30
C LEU A 243 3.00 -4.37 32.05
N PHE A 244 1.71 -4.45 31.72
CA PHE A 244 1.22 -5.31 30.65
C PHE A 244 1.62 -4.78 29.27
N GLU A 245 1.57 -3.46 29.05
CA GLU A 245 2.07 -2.88 27.80
C GLU A 245 3.59 -3.08 27.67
N ALA A 246 4.36 -2.99 28.77
CA ALA A 246 5.79 -3.25 28.74
C ALA A 246 6.09 -4.71 28.39
N ALA A 247 5.38 -5.67 28.99
CA ALA A 247 5.51 -7.09 28.68
C ALA A 247 5.14 -7.38 27.21
N ALA A 248 4.02 -6.84 26.72
CA ALA A 248 3.60 -7.01 25.34
C ALA A 248 4.63 -6.43 24.35
N ARG A 249 5.06 -5.18 24.53
CA ARG A 249 6.09 -4.55 23.68
C ARG A 249 7.42 -5.29 23.73
N HIS A 250 7.79 -5.83 24.89
CA HIS A 250 9.02 -6.62 25.03
C HIS A 250 8.94 -7.93 24.24
N ALA A 251 7.79 -8.61 24.28
CA ALA A 251 7.55 -9.80 23.46
C ALA A 251 7.62 -9.50 21.95
N GLU A 252 7.09 -8.35 21.49
CA GLU A 252 7.22 -7.91 20.10
C GLU A 252 8.69 -7.66 19.73
N ASN A 253 9.42 -6.88 20.52
CA ASN A 253 10.84 -6.60 20.30
C ASN A 253 11.69 -7.89 20.30
N TRP A 254 11.34 -8.83 21.18
CA TRP A 254 12.01 -10.14 21.24
C TRP A 254 11.77 -10.94 19.96
N LEU A 255 10.55 -10.94 19.41
CA LEU A 255 10.26 -11.57 18.11
C LEU A 255 10.98 -10.87 16.95
N GLU A 256 11.01 -9.54 16.93
CA GLU A 256 11.79 -8.77 15.93
C GLU A 256 13.27 -9.15 15.96
N GLY A 257 13.86 -9.26 17.15
CA GLY A 257 15.24 -9.73 17.34
C GLY A 257 15.52 -11.14 16.82
N ARG A 258 14.47 -11.94 16.57
CA ARG A 258 14.54 -13.28 15.95
C ARG A 258 14.25 -13.28 14.46
N GLY A 259 14.17 -12.10 13.85
CA GLY A 259 13.95 -11.93 12.42
C GLY A 259 12.50 -12.15 11.99
N TYR A 260 11.55 -12.02 12.91
CA TYR A 260 10.14 -11.82 12.55
C TYR A 260 9.94 -10.35 12.19
N GLU A 261 9.20 -10.08 11.11
CA GLU A 261 8.96 -8.73 10.62
C GLU A 261 7.49 -8.38 10.83
N HIS A 262 7.19 -7.25 11.45
CA HIS A 262 5.82 -6.77 11.48
C HIS A 262 5.28 -6.50 10.07
N SER A 263 3.99 -6.78 9.88
CA SER A 263 3.25 -6.36 8.70
C SER A 263 3.13 -4.83 8.69
N ARG A 264 3.97 -4.16 7.90
CA ARG A 264 3.91 -2.72 7.66
C ARG A 264 2.82 -2.40 6.65
N LEU A 265 1.57 -2.36 7.11
CA LEU A 265 0.48 -1.74 6.35
C LEU A 265 0.54 -0.24 6.59
N THR A 266 0.74 0.57 5.56
CA THR A 266 0.77 2.03 5.69
C THR A 266 -0.38 2.62 4.89
N ILE A 267 -1.31 3.30 5.56
CA ILE A 267 -2.50 3.91 4.95
C ILE A 267 -2.47 5.40 5.28
N SER A 268 -2.45 6.29 4.30
CA SER A 268 -2.36 7.74 4.51
C SER A 268 -1.14 8.17 5.32
N GLY A 269 0.03 7.59 5.02
CA GLY A 269 1.31 7.89 5.70
C GLY A 269 1.40 7.36 7.13
N ARG A 270 0.42 6.55 7.54
CA ARG A 270 0.23 6.06 8.91
C ARG A 270 0.35 4.54 8.93
N ARG A 271 1.21 3.99 9.79
CA ARG A 271 1.34 2.54 9.99
C ARG A 271 0.09 2.01 10.68
N TYR A 272 -0.71 1.24 9.96
CA TYR A 272 -1.82 0.49 10.53
C TYR A 272 -1.27 -0.59 11.46
N MET A 273 -1.74 -0.54 12.71
CA MET A 273 -1.50 -1.52 13.75
C MET A 273 -2.85 -2.14 14.11
N GLN A 274 -2.83 -3.42 14.46
CA GLN A 274 -4.03 -4.14 14.88
C GLN A 274 -4.55 -3.58 16.23
N PRO A 275 -5.83 -3.77 16.57
CA PRO A 275 -6.43 -3.22 17.79
C PRO A 275 -5.88 -3.82 19.08
N ASP A 276 -5.67 -2.99 20.08
CA ASP A 276 -5.37 -3.46 21.44
C ASP A 276 -6.67 -3.47 22.26
N PHE A 277 -6.88 -4.54 23.03
CA PHE A 277 -8.08 -4.72 23.84
C PHE A 277 -7.71 -4.79 25.32
N TRP A 278 -8.32 -3.91 26.10
CA TRP A 278 -8.40 -4.03 27.54
C TRP A 278 -9.71 -4.73 27.90
N ILE A 279 -9.63 -5.75 28.75
CA ILE A 279 -10.81 -6.42 29.29
C ILE A 279 -10.78 -6.23 30.80
N ALA A 280 -11.84 -5.66 31.34
CA ALA A 280 -12.00 -5.43 32.76
C ALA A 280 -13.21 -6.22 33.28
N VAL A 281 -12.98 -7.02 34.31
CA VAL A 281 -14.01 -7.81 35.00
C VAL A 281 -14.20 -7.21 36.40
N PRO A 282 -15.29 -6.46 36.64
CA PRO A 282 -15.62 -5.94 37.95
C PRO A 282 -15.90 -7.06 38.97
N GLY A 283 -15.50 -6.86 40.23
CA GLY A 283 -15.87 -7.73 41.34
C GLY A 283 -17.37 -7.70 41.63
N GLU A 284 -17.95 -6.50 41.63
CA GLU A 284 -19.40 -6.30 41.64
C GLU A 284 -19.91 -5.89 40.25
N ARG A 285 -20.77 -6.73 39.67
CA ARG A 285 -21.27 -6.55 38.31
C ARG A 285 -22.62 -5.83 38.36
N THR A 286 -22.80 -4.89 37.45
CA THR A 286 -24.04 -4.14 37.27
C THR A 286 -24.39 -4.04 35.79
N ALA A 287 -25.55 -3.47 35.46
CA ALA A 287 -25.94 -3.25 34.07
C ALA A 287 -24.86 -2.46 33.30
N PRO A 288 -24.42 -2.91 32.11
CA PRO A 288 -23.27 -2.33 31.40
C PRO A 288 -23.32 -0.81 31.16
N ASP A 289 -24.51 -0.26 30.92
CA ASP A 289 -24.74 1.17 30.69
C ASP A 289 -24.44 2.05 31.90
N ARG A 290 -24.56 1.51 33.12
CA ARG A 290 -24.26 2.24 34.36
C ARG A 290 -22.79 2.57 34.51
N TYR A 291 -21.89 1.75 33.94
CA TYR A 291 -20.45 2.05 33.97
C TYR A 291 -20.09 3.30 33.17
N PHE A 292 -20.90 3.69 32.18
CA PHE A 292 -20.64 4.88 31.36
C PHE A 292 -21.18 6.16 31.99
N THR A 293 -22.33 6.10 32.66
CA THR A 293 -23.03 7.30 33.18
C THR A 293 -22.50 7.78 34.53
N ALA A 294 -21.74 6.96 35.24
CA ALA A 294 -21.30 7.26 36.59
C ALA A 294 -19.88 7.88 36.60
N ALA A 295 -19.79 9.19 36.36
CA ALA A 295 -18.54 9.94 36.15
C ALA A 295 -17.52 9.87 37.31
N ASP A 296 -17.98 9.67 38.56
CA ASP A 296 -17.14 9.61 39.77
C ASP A 296 -16.86 8.17 40.24
N THR A 297 -17.07 7.17 39.39
CA THR A 297 -16.87 5.76 39.76
C THR A 297 -15.46 5.26 39.44
N PRO A 298 -15.02 4.17 40.09
CA PRO A 298 -13.77 3.50 39.74
C PRO A 298 -13.68 3.07 38.26
N ALA A 299 -14.82 2.86 37.60
CA ALA A 299 -14.88 2.62 36.16
C ALA A 299 -14.35 3.81 35.34
N ALA A 300 -14.64 5.06 35.75
CA ALA A 300 -14.13 6.25 35.07
C ALA A 300 -12.60 6.39 35.17
N GLU A 301 -11.99 5.93 36.27
CA GLU A 301 -10.52 5.88 36.39
C GLU A 301 -9.92 4.85 35.42
N ILE A 302 -10.53 3.66 35.31
CA ILE A 302 -10.08 2.63 34.35
C ILE A 302 -10.27 3.07 32.91
N ILE A 303 -11.40 3.71 32.58
CA ILE A 303 -11.64 4.21 31.22
C ILE A 303 -10.56 5.22 30.83
N ARG A 304 -10.33 6.23 31.68
CA ARG A 304 -9.28 7.24 31.46
C ARG A 304 -7.90 6.61 31.36
N THR A 305 -7.58 5.68 32.26
CA THR A 305 -6.27 5.05 32.32
C THR A 305 -6.04 4.12 31.13
N MET A 306 -6.97 3.22 30.81
CA MET A 306 -6.76 2.19 29.79
C MET A 306 -6.86 2.75 28.37
N LEU A 307 -7.78 3.69 28.13
CA LEU A 307 -7.93 4.30 26.81
C LEU A 307 -6.97 5.47 26.59
N ARG A 308 -6.48 6.14 27.65
CA ARG A 308 -5.70 7.40 27.56
C ARG A 308 -6.59 8.59 27.15
N VAL A 309 -7.79 8.65 27.71
CA VAL A 309 -8.69 9.81 27.57
C VAL A 309 -8.60 10.71 28.80
N ASP A 310 -8.68 12.02 28.59
CA ASP A 310 -8.75 12.99 29.69
C ASP A 310 -10.14 12.94 30.38
N SER A 311 -11.19 12.60 29.62
CA SER A 311 -12.58 12.49 30.07
C SER A 311 -13.30 11.30 29.42
N VAL A 312 -14.26 10.70 30.13
CA VAL A 312 -15.14 9.63 29.59
C VAL A 312 -16.13 10.17 28.54
N PHE A 313 -16.35 11.49 28.54
CA PHE A 313 -17.19 12.20 27.56
C PHE A 313 -16.38 12.80 26.40
N ASP A 314 -15.16 12.29 26.15
CA ASP A 314 -14.37 12.70 24.98
C ASP A 314 -15.14 12.34 23.70
N ASP A 315 -15.35 13.33 22.81
CA ASP A 315 -16.09 13.16 21.54
C ASP A 315 -15.44 12.11 20.60
N THR A 316 -14.19 11.75 20.86
CA THR A 316 -13.46 10.70 20.11
C THR A 316 -13.74 9.28 20.63
N LEU A 317 -14.46 9.17 21.75
CA LEU A 317 -14.83 7.91 22.38
C LEU A 317 -16.18 7.41 21.86
N SER A 318 -16.17 6.23 21.23
CA SER A 318 -17.39 5.54 20.82
C SER A 318 -17.76 4.51 21.87
N ALA A 319 -19.00 4.58 22.37
CA ALA A 319 -19.49 3.73 23.44
C ALA A 319 -20.70 2.92 22.95
N SER A 320 -20.75 1.64 23.29
CA SER A 320 -21.86 0.77 22.93
C SER A 320 -22.02 -0.38 23.91
N VAL A 321 -23.26 -0.79 24.15
CA VAL A 321 -23.53 -2.04 24.84
C VAL A 321 -23.69 -3.13 23.80
N LEU A 322 -22.79 -4.10 23.80
CA LEU A 322 -22.79 -5.21 22.85
C LEU A 322 -23.34 -6.48 23.49
N ASN A 323 -24.17 -7.20 22.75
CA ASN A 323 -24.86 -8.43 23.15
C ASN A 323 -25.67 -8.32 24.45
N GLY A 324 -25.92 -7.10 24.95
CA GLY A 324 -26.60 -6.82 26.22
C GLY A 324 -25.72 -6.91 27.47
N ASP A 325 -24.48 -7.43 27.33
CA ASP A 325 -23.65 -7.87 28.47
C ASP A 325 -22.34 -7.11 28.60
N TYR A 326 -21.88 -6.45 27.53
CA TYR A 326 -20.56 -5.82 27.47
C TYR A 326 -20.69 -4.33 27.19
N LEU A 327 -20.14 -3.49 28.05
CA LEU A 327 -19.86 -2.11 27.66
C LEU A 327 -18.55 -2.10 26.89
N VAL A 328 -18.63 -1.75 25.61
CA VAL A 328 -17.47 -1.65 24.73
C VAL A 328 -17.25 -0.19 24.39
N LEU A 329 -16.05 0.27 24.75
CA LEU A 329 -15.57 1.60 24.50
C LEU A 329 -14.44 1.49 23.50
N ARG A 330 -14.51 2.27 22.43
CA ARG A 330 -13.48 2.35 21.40
C ARG A 330 -12.98 3.78 21.34
N GLN A 331 -11.68 3.95 21.50
CA GLN A 331 -11.02 5.21 21.20
C GLN A 331 -10.18 5.05 19.94
N MET A 332 -10.47 5.87 18.94
CA MET A 332 -9.46 6.20 17.94
C MET A 332 -8.59 7.25 18.58
N ALA A 333 -7.44 6.86 19.14
CA ALA A 333 -6.60 7.80 19.84
C ALA A 333 -6.22 8.96 18.91
N ALA A 334 -6.94 10.07 19.04
CA ALA A 334 -6.82 11.24 18.19
C ALA A 334 -5.58 12.02 18.63
N GLY A 335 -4.83 12.52 17.65
CA GLY A 335 -3.60 13.24 17.88
C GLY A 335 -3.83 14.64 18.46
N ILE A 336 -4.00 14.73 19.77
CA ILE A 336 -3.83 16.00 20.52
C ILE A 336 -2.39 16.53 20.39
N ASP A 337 -1.44 15.74 19.86
CA ASP A 337 -0.07 16.18 19.56
C ASP A 337 0.12 16.85 18.18
N ALA A 338 -0.94 16.99 17.36
CA ALA A 338 -0.83 17.53 16.00
C ALA A 338 -0.32 18.98 15.94
N GLU A 339 -0.43 19.76 17.02
CA GLU A 339 0.06 21.13 17.05
C GLU A 339 1.53 21.27 17.46
N ARG A 340 2.20 20.24 17.99
CA ARG A 340 3.51 20.44 18.65
C ARG A 340 4.76 20.12 17.85
N ARG A 341 4.74 19.38 16.73
CA ARG A 341 5.96 19.12 15.93
C ARG A 341 5.67 18.92 14.44
N LEU A 342 5.85 19.98 13.65
CA LEU A 342 5.81 20.01 12.18
C LEU A 342 7.01 19.31 11.50
N ASP A 343 7.97 18.79 12.27
CA ASP A 343 9.23 18.32 11.72
C ASP A 343 9.59 16.93 12.28
N ARG A 344 9.15 15.87 11.57
CA ARG A 344 9.84 14.58 11.35
C ARG A 344 8.89 13.50 10.77
N ARG A 345 9.34 12.95 9.64
CA ARG A 345 9.14 11.60 9.08
C ARG A 345 8.27 10.65 9.94
N PHE A 346 7.16 10.21 9.34
CA PHE A 346 6.25 9.14 9.82
C PHE A 346 5.72 9.30 11.25
N HIS A 347 4.52 9.88 11.36
CA HIS A 347 3.75 9.81 12.60
C HIS A 347 3.35 8.35 12.85
N PHE A 348 3.79 7.76 13.97
CA PHE A 348 3.22 6.51 14.47
C PHE A 348 1.71 6.73 14.66
N THR A 349 0.90 6.06 13.86
CA THR A 349 -0.53 5.99 14.15
C THR A 349 -0.73 5.16 15.39
N ARG A 350 -1.44 5.75 16.35
CA ARG A 350 -1.98 5.05 17.49
C ARG A 350 -2.96 3.98 16.97
N HIS A 351 -2.82 2.73 17.40
CA HIS A 351 -3.77 1.64 17.10
C HIS A 351 -5.12 1.96 17.73
N PRO A 352 -6.23 1.42 17.18
CA PRO A 352 -7.52 1.48 17.85
C PRO A 352 -7.41 0.80 19.23
N LEU A 353 -7.85 1.50 20.27
CA LEU A 353 -7.88 0.98 21.64
C LEU A 353 -9.32 0.65 22.00
N TYR A 354 -9.52 -0.58 22.48
CA TYR A 354 -10.79 -1.06 22.99
C TYR A 354 -10.70 -1.28 24.49
N LEU A 355 -11.77 -0.93 25.20
CA LEU A 355 -11.99 -1.34 26.57
C LEU A 355 -13.34 -2.05 26.63
N ILE A 356 -13.32 -3.31 27.04
CA ILE A 356 -14.48 -4.16 27.23
C ILE A 356 -14.68 -4.34 28.73
N ILE A 357 -15.75 -3.75 29.26
CA ILE A 357 -16.16 -3.92 30.66
C ILE A 357 -17.28 -4.96 30.68
N VAL A 358 -17.05 -6.03 31.44
CA VAL A 358 -18.02 -7.13 31.60
C VAL A 358 -19.08 -6.73 32.63
N GLY A 359 -20.34 -6.63 32.21
CA GLY A 359 -21.44 -6.30 33.12
C GLY A 359 -22.19 -7.50 33.66
N GLU A 360 -23.28 -7.21 34.35
CA GLU A 360 -24.30 -8.16 34.75
C GLU A 360 -25.25 -8.37 33.58
N ALA A 361 -25.59 -9.61 33.28
CA ALA A 361 -26.46 -9.99 32.18
C ALA A 361 -27.88 -10.27 32.70
N PRO A 362 -28.76 -9.27 32.91
CA PRO A 362 -30.10 -9.53 33.46
C PRO A 362 -31.00 -10.33 32.51
N TRP A 363 -30.62 -10.47 31.24
CA TRP A 363 -31.44 -11.07 30.18
C TRP A 363 -31.08 -12.53 29.86
N PHE A 364 -29.98 -13.06 30.41
CA PHE A 364 -29.55 -14.44 30.15
C PHE A 364 -29.98 -15.37 31.28
N SER A 365 -31.30 -15.49 31.46
CA SER A 365 -31.86 -16.73 32.00
C SER A 365 -31.64 -17.84 30.96
N PRO A 366 -31.26 -19.08 31.31
CA PRO A 366 -30.87 -20.15 30.38
C PRO A 366 -31.95 -20.63 29.38
N THR A 367 -33.05 -19.91 29.18
CA THR A 367 -34.29 -20.49 28.65
C THR A 367 -34.67 -20.13 27.23
N ARG A 368 -33.96 -19.25 26.50
CA ARG A 368 -34.34 -18.95 25.09
C ARG A 368 -33.18 -18.71 24.13
N GLY A 369 -32.86 -19.74 23.34
CA GLY A 369 -32.66 -19.65 21.90
C GLY A 369 -31.40 -18.98 21.34
N PHE A 370 -30.61 -18.26 22.13
CA PHE A 370 -29.28 -17.80 21.72
C PHE A 370 -28.25 -18.74 22.32
N HIS A 371 -27.52 -19.44 21.45
CA HIS A 371 -26.52 -20.46 21.74
C HIS A 371 -25.79 -20.23 23.08
N VAL A 372 -26.26 -20.90 24.15
CA VAL A 372 -25.30 -21.47 25.10
C VAL A 372 -24.45 -22.36 24.22
N ASP A 373 -23.18 -22.04 24.11
CA ASP A 373 -22.28 -22.82 23.31
C ASP A 373 -22.32 -24.28 23.80
N ASP A 374 -22.82 -25.20 22.99
CA ASP A 374 -22.89 -26.63 23.31
C ASP A 374 -21.49 -27.21 23.62
N ARG A 375 -20.41 -26.47 23.30
CA ARG A 375 -19.00 -26.76 23.65
C ARG A 375 -18.65 -26.50 25.12
N TYR A 376 -19.54 -25.87 25.89
CA TYR A 376 -19.42 -25.75 27.33
C TYR A 376 -20.07 -26.99 27.97
N VAL A 377 -19.24 -27.91 28.45
CA VAL A 377 -19.69 -29.02 29.30
C VAL A 377 -19.65 -28.50 30.73
N PRO A 378 -20.79 -28.39 31.43
CA PRO A 378 -20.79 -28.07 32.85
C PRO A 378 -19.89 -29.07 33.57
N VAL A 379 -19.19 -28.63 34.61
CA VAL A 379 -18.51 -29.60 35.48
C VAL A 379 -19.59 -30.53 36.02
N GLU A 380 -19.53 -31.82 35.67
CA GLU A 380 -20.49 -32.80 36.17
C GLU A 380 -20.53 -32.67 37.68
N GLY A 381 -21.69 -32.27 38.21
CA GLY A 381 -21.89 -32.24 39.65
C GLY A 381 -21.62 -33.63 40.19
N PRO A 382 -21.02 -33.77 41.39
CA PRO A 382 -20.89 -35.07 42.01
C PRO A 382 -22.27 -35.75 42.01
N ALA A 383 -22.29 -37.06 41.70
CA ALA A 383 -23.53 -37.84 41.49
C ALA A 383 -24.54 -37.74 42.65
N ASP A 384 -24.10 -37.25 43.82
CA ASP A 384 -24.89 -37.13 45.05
C ASP A 384 -25.38 -35.69 45.37
N GLY A 385 -25.28 -34.74 44.43
CA GLY A 385 -26.00 -33.46 44.52
C GLY A 385 -25.56 -32.49 45.64
N GLN A 386 -24.45 -32.73 46.34
CA GLN A 386 -23.94 -31.86 47.40
C GLN A 386 -22.50 -31.41 47.10
N CYS A 387 -22.34 -30.47 46.16
CA CYS A 387 -21.09 -29.70 46.12
C CYS A 387 -21.15 -28.63 47.22
N ALA A 388 -20.36 -28.79 48.30
CA ALA A 388 -20.21 -27.76 49.34
C ALA A 388 -19.69 -26.41 48.81
N HIS A 389 -19.22 -26.39 47.55
CA HIS A 389 -18.73 -25.22 46.83
C HIS A 389 -19.61 -24.89 45.60
N HIS A 390 -20.87 -25.32 45.57
CA HIS A 390 -21.77 -25.16 44.40
C HIS A 390 -21.82 -23.72 43.87
N HIS A 391 -21.89 -22.72 44.76
CA HIS A 391 -21.84 -21.30 44.39
C HIS A 391 -20.52 -20.91 43.71
N ARG A 392 -19.38 -21.46 44.16
CA ARG A 392 -18.07 -21.25 43.52
C ARG A 392 -18.01 -21.90 42.14
N CYS A 393 -18.49 -23.14 42.02
CA CYS A 393 -18.57 -23.85 40.72
C CYS A 393 -19.39 -23.06 39.70
N HIS A 394 -20.56 -22.55 40.10
CA HIS A 394 -21.43 -21.75 39.24
C HIS A 394 -20.78 -20.39 38.87
N ARG A 395 -20.06 -19.75 39.81
CA ARG A 395 -19.26 -18.55 39.52
C ARG A 395 -18.20 -18.86 38.45
N TYR A 396 -17.43 -19.93 38.60
CA TYR A 396 -16.38 -20.31 37.64
C TYR A 396 -16.94 -20.67 36.26
N GLU A 397 -18.05 -21.40 36.21
CA GLU A 397 -18.79 -21.71 34.99
C GLU A 397 -19.21 -20.43 34.26
N TYR A 398 -19.80 -19.50 34.99
CA TYR A 398 -20.24 -18.22 34.44
C TYR A 398 -19.07 -17.40 33.89
N VAL A 399 -17.95 -17.27 34.63
CA VAL A 399 -16.79 -16.52 34.14
C VAL A 399 -16.13 -17.22 32.95
N ALA A 400 -15.99 -18.55 32.96
CA ALA A 400 -15.47 -19.30 31.81
C ALA A 400 -16.31 -19.06 30.55
N ARG A 401 -17.64 -19.02 30.68
CA ARG A 401 -18.54 -18.72 29.58
C ARG A 401 -18.37 -17.29 29.06
N GLN A 402 -18.22 -16.31 29.96
CA GLN A 402 -17.94 -14.94 29.55
C GLN A 402 -16.60 -14.79 28.83
N GLU A 403 -15.55 -15.48 29.28
CA GLU A 403 -14.26 -15.50 28.57
C GLU A 403 -14.43 -16.01 27.13
N PHE A 404 -15.25 -17.04 26.90
CA PHE A 404 -15.57 -17.51 25.56
C PHE A 404 -16.30 -16.47 24.70
N CYS A 405 -17.30 -15.79 25.27
CA CYS A 405 -18.05 -14.75 24.57
C CYS A 405 -17.18 -13.51 24.25
N VAL A 406 -16.37 -13.06 25.21
CA VAL A 406 -15.43 -11.94 25.01
C VAL A 406 -14.37 -12.30 23.96
N ARG A 407 -13.86 -13.53 23.97
CA ARG A 407 -12.94 -14.01 22.91
C ARG A 407 -13.59 -13.90 21.53
N ASP A 408 -14.81 -14.40 21.36
CA ASP A 408 -15.50 -14.35 20.06
C ASP A 408 -15.73 -12.90 19.61
N LEU A 409 -16.02 -11.99 20.55
CA LEU A 409 -16.12 -10.56 20.27
C LEU A 409 -14.78 -9.94 19.87
N VAL A 410 -13.69 -10.23 20.59
CA VAL A 410 -12.34 -9.76 20.26
C VAL A 410 -11.91 -10.27 18.89
N ASP A 411 -12.20 -11.53 18.58
CA ASP A 411 -11.92 -12.13 17.27
C ASP A 411 -12.71 -11.42 16.17
N ALA A 412 -14.01 -11.19 16.37
CA ALA A 412 -14.85 -10.46 15.41
C ALA A 412 -14.34 -9.03 15.17
N LEU A 413 -14.03 -8.27 16.24
CA LEU A 413 -13.54 -6.90 16.14
C LEU A 413 -12.15 -6.84 15.49
N THR A 414 -11.23 -7.73 15.86
CA THR A 414 -9.89 -7.84 15.25
C THR A 414 -10.00 -8.13 13.77
N ASP A 415 -10.85 -9.07 13.37
CA ASP A 415 -11.01 -9.44 11.96
C ASP A 415 -11.67 -8.32 11.14
N MET A 416 -12.62 -7.59 11.73
CA MET A 416 -13.28 -6.43 11.12
C MET A 416 -12.28 -5.29 10.86
N GLU A 417 -11.51 -4.93 11.88
CA GLU A 417 -10.43 -3.94 11.81
C GLU A 417 -9.37 -4.35 10.78
N THR A 418 -8.95 -5.61 10.83
CA THR A 418 -8.04 -6.22 9.85
C THR A 418 -8.57 -6.10 8.43
N TYR A 419 -9.82 -6.51 8.19
CA TYR A 419 -10.45 -6.47 6.88
C TYR A 419 -10.52 -5.05 6.33
N ALA A 420 -10.89 -4.09 7.18
CA ALA A 420 -10.89 -2.67 6.82
C ALA A 420 -9.50 -2.22 6.38
N ALA A 421 -8.46 -2.51 7.18
CA ALA A 421 -7.09 -2.11 6.86
C ALA A 421 -6.59 -2.69 5.53
N PHE A 422 -6.82 -3.98 5.30
CA PHE A 422 -6.41 -4.62 4.06
C PHE A 422 -7.12 -4.03 2.85
N THR A 423 -8.44 -3.91 2.93
CA THR A 423 -9.24 -3.42 1.80
C THR A 423 -8.90 -1.97 1.48
N LEU A 424 -8.68 -1.15 2.51
CA LEU A 424 -8.37 0.27 2.37
C LEU A 424 -6.92 0.54 1.98
N TYR A 425 -5.98 -0.34 2.30
CA TYR A 425 -4.58 -0.20 1.91
C TYR A 425 -4.41 -0.16 0.39
N ASP A 426 -5.06 -1.07 -0.32
CA ASP A 426 -4.96 -1.12 -1.78
C ASP A 426 -5.61 0.10 -2.45
N VAL A 427 -6.76 0.52 -1.91
CA VAL A 427 -7.45 1.73 -2.39
C VAL A 427 -6.58 2.97 -2.15
N HIS A 428 -5.94 3.05 -0.99
CA HIS A 428 -5.04 4.16 -0.67
C HIS A 428 -3.83 4.22 -1.61
N ASN A 429 -3.18 3.09 -1.88
CA ASN A 429 -2.05 3.03 -2.83
C ASN A 429 -2.47 3.48 -4.23
N ASP A 430 -3.63 3.00 -4.70
CA ASP A 430 -4.19 3.44 -5.98
C ASP A 430 -4.46 4.95 -5.99
N MET A 431 -5.07 5.49 -4.94
CA MET A 431 -5.31 6.94 -4.82
C MET A 431 -4.02 7.78 -4.87
N GLN A 432 -2.95 7.34 -4.21
CA GLN A 432 -1.66 8.05 -4.27
C GLN A 432 -1.06 8.03 -5.68
N VAL A 433 -1.22 6.91 -6.38
CA VAL A 433 -0.79 6.77 -7.77
C VAL A 433 -1.60 7.69 -8.68
N TRP A 434 -2.92 7.77 -8.52
CA TRP A 434 -3.79 8.65 -9.29
C TRP A 434 -3.51 10.13 -9.02
N GLU A 435 -3.35 10.50 -7.76
CA GLU A 435 -3.01 11.87 -7.36
C GLU A 435 -1.69 12.33 -8.01
N ASN A 436 -0.68 11.46 -8.04
CA ASN A 436 0.59 11.78 -8.69
C ASN A 436 0.45 11.91 -10.22
N HIS A 437 -0.34 11.05 -10.86
CA HIS A 437 -0.63 11.21 -12.30
C HIS A 437 -1.35 12.53 -12.56
N LEU A 438 -2.39 12.87 -11.80
CA LEU A 438 -3.11 14.14 -11.97
C LEU A 438 -2.20 15.36 -11.86
N LYS A 439 -1.26 15.37 -10.91
CA LYS A 439 -0.25 16.45 -10.81
C LYS A 439 0.70 16.50 -12.00
N VAL A 440 1.08 15.35 -12.56
CA VAL A 440 1.86 15.29 -13.81
C VAL A 440 1.06 15.88 -14.97
N TYR A 441 -0.22 15.52 -15.10
CA TYR A 441 -1.12 16.10 -16.09
C TYR A 441 -1.28 17.61 -15.90
N GLU A 442 -1.57 18.07 -14.69
CA GLU A 442 -1.70 19.49 -14.33
C GLU A 442 -0.45 20.29 -14.75
N THR A 443 0.73 19.78 -14.43
CA THR A 443 2.01 20.42 -14.78
C THR A 443 2.24 20.41 -16.29
N THR A 444 1.83 19.33 -16.97
CA THR A 444 1.91 19.20 -18.43
C THR A 444 1.00 20.20 -19.14
N ALA A 445 -0.25 20.37 -18.67
CA ALA A 445 -1.16 21.41 -19.18
C ALA A 445 -0.60 22.81 -18.95
N ALA A 446 -0.05 23.09 -17.76
CA ALA A 446 0.55 24.39 -17.47
C ALA A 446 1.74 24.70 -18.40
N ALA A 447 2.59 23.70 -18.67
CA ALA A 447 3.70 23.85 -19.62
C ALA A 447 3.21 24.02 -21.08
N GLY A 448 2.19 23.26 -21.48
CA GLY A 448 1.53 23.39 -22.78
C GLY A 448 0.88 24.77 -22.96
N GLY A 449 0.20 25.29 -21.94
CA GLY A 449 -0.40 26.63 -21.95
C GLY A 449 0.64 27.74 -22.17
N ARG A 450 1.82 27.65 -21.53
CA ARG A 450 2.91 28.63 -21.76
C ARG A 450 3.45 28.57 -23.19
N LEU A 451 3.61 27.37 -23.75
CA LEU A 451 4.02 27.19 -25.14
C LEU A 451 2.96 27.72 -26.10
N TRP A 452 1.69 27.50 -25.79
CA TRP A 452 0.56 28.06 -26.52
C TRP A 452 0.58 29.59 -26.52
N ASP A 453 0.70 30.22 -25.35
CA ASP A 453 0.74 31.68 -25.22
C ASP A 453 1.89 32.29 -26.07
N ALA A 454 3.06 31.65 -26.06
CA ALA A 454 4.20 32.05 -26.87
C ALA A 454 3.89 31.97 -28.38
N LEU A 455 3.35 30.83 -28.84
CA LEU A 455 2.99 30.61 -30.24
C LEU A 455 1.86 31.54 -30.70
N ALA A 456 0.88 31.80 -29.84
CA ALA A 456 -0.27 32.65 -30.13
C ALA A 456 0.16 34.07 -30.49
N THR A 457 1.23 34.60 -29.88
CA THR A 457 1.78 35.92 -30.24
C THR A 457 2.26 36.02 -31.70
N HIS A 458 2.54 34.89 -32.36
CA HIS A 458 2.99 34.84 -33.74
C HIS A 458 1.87 34.59 -34.75
N LEU A 459 0.69 34.12 -34.33
CA LEU A 459 -0.41 33.79 -35.23
C LEU A 459 -0.92 35.02 -36.04
N PRO A 460 -1.12 36.22 -35.45
CA PRO A 460 -1.67 37.36 -36.20
C PRO A 460 -0.68 38.02 -37.16
N ILE A 461 0.63 37.91 -36.88
CA ILE A 461 1.66 38.76 -37.50
C ILE A 461 2.34 38.07 -38.69
N ARG A 462 2.43 36.74 -38.69
CA ARG A 462 3.33 36.01 -39.59
C ARG A 462 2.62 35.53 -40.85
N ARG A 463 3.40 35.33 -41.93
CA ARG A 463 2.90 34.88 -43.25
C ARG A 463 3.72 33.70 -43.78
N MET A 464 3.12 32.94 -44.70
CA MET A 464 3.79 31.90 -45.49
C MET A 464 4.50 30.82 -44.64
N ARG A 465 5.81 30.57 -44.87
CA ARG A 465 6.56 29.45 -44.29
C ARG A 465 6.70 29.52 -42.77
N GLN A 466 6.84 30.72 -42.20
CA GLN A 466 6.96 30.88 -40.74
C GLN A 466 5.63 30.53 -40.06
N LEU A 467 4.53 30.95 -40.67
CA LEU A 467 3.19 30.64 -40.21
C LEU A 467 2.88 29.14 -40.28
N ALA A 468 3.32 28.46 -41.35
CA ALA A 468 3.20 27.02 -41.45
C ALA A 468 3.94 26.28 -40.33
N LYS A 469 5.13 26.75 -39.92
CA LYS A 469 5.86 26.19 -38.78
C LYS A 469 5.10 26.37 -37.46
N VAL A 470 4.59 27.58 -37.20
CA VAL A 470 3.76 27.85 -36.01
C VAL A 470 2.55 26.93 -36.01
N HIS A 471 1.87 26.75 -37.15
CA HIS A 471 0.74 25.82 -37.27
C HIS A 471 1.10 24.39 -36.94
N HIS A 472 2.19 23.86 -37.48
CA HIS A 472 2.60 22.49 -37.17
C HIS A 472 2.99 22.35 -35.69
N ALA A 473 3.50 23.41 -35.06
CA ALA A 473 3.76 23.44 -33.62
C ALA A 473 2.43 23.35 -32.85
N VAL A 474 1.47 24.21 -33.17
CA VAL A 474 0.17 24.23 -32.49
C VAL A 474 -0.60 22.92 -32.72
N GLU A 475 -0.56 22.36 -33.94
CA GLU A 475 -1.20 21.07 -34.25
C GLU A 475 -0.60 19.94 -33.40
N LEU A 476 0.73 19.87 -33.28
CA LEU A 476 1.40 18.89 -32.44
C LEU A 476 1.04 19.08 -30.96
N LEU A 477 1.00 20.34 -30.50
CA LEU A 477 0.59 20.69 -29.13
C LEU A 477 -0.85 20.25 -28.87
N HIS A 478 -1.77 20.58 -29.77
CA HIS A 478 -3.18 20.23 -29.71
C HIS A 478 -3.39 18.71 -29.65
N GLN A 479 -2.71 17.95 -30.52
CA GLN A 479 -2.82 16.49 -30.53
C GLN A 479 -2.26 15.85 -29.25
N THR A 480 -1.16 16.39 -28.71
CA THR A 480 -0.60 15.92 -27.43
C THR A 480 -1.60 16.17 -26.29
N LEU A 481 -2.26 17.33 -26.25
CA LEU A 481 -3.27 17.64 -25.24
C LEU A 481 -4.55 16.80 -25.41
N LEU A 482 -5.00 16.56 -26.64
CA LEU A 482 -6.17 15.71 -26.93
C LEU A 482 -5.98 14.28 -26.43
N GLN A 483 -4.79 13.73 -26.64
CA GLN A 483 -4.42 12.42 -26.08
C GLN A 483 -4.55 12.45 -24.55
N GLY A 484 -4.07 13.51 -23.89
CA GLY A 484 -4.17 13.68 -22.45
C GLY A 484 -5.62 13.77 -21.91
N ILE A 485 -6.56 14.33 -22.67
CA ILE A 485 -7.99 14.34 -22.26
C ILE A 485 -8.56 12.93 -22.18
N ALA A 486 -8.24 12.06 -23.15
CA ALA A 486 -8.72 10.68 -23.14
C ALA A 486 -8.26 9.95 -21.88
N ASP A 487 -6.99 10.10 -21.51
CA ASP A 487 -6.45 9.53 -20.27
C ASP A 487 -7.00 10.19 -19.00
N LEU A 488 -7.30 11.49 -19.02
CA LEU A 488 -7.90 12.18 -17.88
C LEU A 488 -9.32 11.69 -17.59
N ASN A 489 -10.11 11.37 -18.61
CA ASN A 489 -11.42 10.74 -18.45
C ASN A 489 -11.30 9.35 -17.81
N ASP A 490 -10.27 8.59 -18.18
CA ASP A 490 -9.95 7.32 -17.54
C ASP A 490 -9.54 7.52 -16.07
N LEU A 491 -8.69 8.50 -15.77
CA LEU A 491 -8.25 8.80 -14.41
C LEU A 491 -9.40 9.28 -13.51
N ASP A 492 -10.31 10.09 -14.05
CA ASP A 492 -11.55 10.50 -13.38
C ASP A 492 -12.45 9.27 -13.08
N THR A 493 -12.58 8.35 -14.04
CA THR A 493 -13.27 7.06 -13.83
C THR A 493 -12.61 6.23 -12.72
N LEU A 494 -11.28 6.13 -12.73
CA LEU A 494 -10.50 5.41 -11.72
C LEU A 494 -10.59 6.08 -10.33
N ALA A 495 -10.62 7.41 -10.26
CA ALA A 495 -10.82 8.16 -9.03
C ALA A 495 -12.22 7.90 -8.44
N ARG A 496 -13.27 7.93 -9.27
CA ARG A 496 -14.63 7.56 -8.87
C ARG A 496 -14.72 6.10 -8.42
N GLU A 497 -14.02 5.19 -9.11
CA GLU A 497 -13.94 3.79 -8.72
C GLU A 497 -13.30 3.63 -7.33
N CYS A 498 -12.23 4.37 -7.03
CA CYS A 498 -11.61 4.36 -5.70
C CYS A 498 -12.62 4.79 -4.63
N ARG A 499 -13.36 5.88 -4.86
CA ARG A 499 -14.43 6.32 -3.94
C ARG A 499 -15.51 5.24 -3.78
N ALA A 500 -15.94 4.61 -4.87
CA ALA A 500 -16.92 3.52 -4.82
C ALA A 500 -16.40 2.28 -4.07
N ARG A 501 -15.10 1.97 -4.17
CA ARG A 501 -14.45 0.90 -3.40
C ARG A 501 -14.40 1.21 -1.90
N VAL A 502 -14.11 2.45 -1.50
CA VAL A 502 -14.20 2.86 -0.08
C VAL A 502 -15.62 2.67 0.46
N ASN A 503 -16.63 3.11 -0.30
CA ASN A 503 -18.03 2.95 0.10
C ASN A 503 -18.44 1.47 0.20
N ARG A 504 -18.10 0.64 -0.79
CA ARG A 504 -18.37 -0.81 -0.73
C ARG A 504 -17.67 -1.48 0.43
N ALA A 505 -16.43 -1.10 0.75
CA ALA A 505 -15.70 -1.62 1.89
C ALA A 505 -16.39 -1.24 3.22
N ARG A 506 -16.91 -0.02 3.30
CA ARG A 506 -17.67 0.48 4.45
C ARG A 506 -18.99 -0.28 4.62
N ASP A 507 -19.72 -0.47 3.54
CA ASP A 507 -21.02 -1.16 3.57
C ASP A 507 -20.81 -2.63 3.94
N ALA A 508 -19.84 -3.31 3.31
CA ALA A 508 -19.48 -4.69 3.66
C ALA A 508 -18.98 -4.85 5.10
N LEU A 509 -18.28 -3.85 5.65
CA LEU A 509 -17.90 -3.85 7.07
C LEU A 509 -19.13 -3.69 7.98
N SER A 510 -20.10 -2.86 7.58
CA SER A 510 -21.33 -2.65 8.34
C SER A 510 -22.19 -3.92 8.34
N ASP A 511 -22.32 -4.58 7.20
CA ASP A 511 -23.03 -5.86 7.08
C ASP A 511 -22.38 -6.93 7.97
N ARG A 512 -21.04 -7.03 7.92
CA ARG A 512 -20.29 -7.95 8.81
C ARG A 512 -20.46 -7.64 10.29
N PHE A 513 -20.57 -6.36 10.64
CA PHE A 513 -20.82 -5.96 12.02
C PHE A 513 -22.21 -6.42 12.46
N ASP A 514 -23.23 -6.16 11.65
CA ASP A 514 -24.62 -6.54 11.95
C ASP A 514 -24.80 -8.07 12.02
N ASP A 515 -24.05 -8.84 11.21
CA ASP A 515 -24.06 -10.31 11.23
C ASP A 515 -23.39 -10.92 12.48
N LEU A 516 -22.40 -10.23 13.07
CA LEU A 516 -21.55 -10.79 14.13
C LEU A 516 -21.81 -10.21 15.52
N VAL A 517 -22.40 -9.02 15.61
CA VAL A 517 -22.50 -8.25 16.85
C VAL A 517 -23.87 -7.61 16.98
N LEU A 518 -24.55 -7.85 18.12
CA LEU A 518 -25.76 -7.12 18.48
C LEU A 518 -25.39 -5.85 19.25
N GLN A 519 -25.78 -4.68 18.76
CA GLN A 519 -25.46 -3.40 19.39
C GLN A 519 -26.72 -2.71 19.93
N ARG A 520 -26.67 -2.32 21.21
CA ARG A 520 -27.58 -1.33 21.81
C ARG A 520 -26.85 0.01 21.90
N HIS A 521 -27.46 1.03 21.30
CA HIS A 521 -26.92 2.39 21.30
C HIS A 521 -27.12 3.03 22.68
N LEU A 522 -26.17 3.86 23.09
CA LEU A 522 -26.30 4.75 24.23
C LEU A 522 -26.67 6.14 23.70
N ASP A 523 -27.58 6.84 24.39
CA ASP A 523 -28.11 8.12 23.92
C ASP A 523 -26.99 9.12 23.60
N GLY A 524 -27.09 9.76 22.43
CA GLY A 524 -26.12 10.77 21.96
C GLY A 524 -24.80 10.24 21.41
N ASN A 525 -24.54 8.92 21.44
CA ASN A 525 -23.33 8.33 20.85
C ASN A 525 -23.67 7.62 19.51
N PRO A 526 -22.91 7.87 18.42
CA PRO A 526 -23.14 7.19 17.13
C PRO A 526 -22.91 5.66 17.21
N GLY A 527 -22.27 5.20 18.28
CA GLY A 527 -22.07 3.79 18.58
C GLY A 527 -20.96 3.14 17.76
N LEU A 528 -20.64 1.89 18.10
CA LEU A 528 -19.44 1.21 17.60
C LEU A 528 -19.51 0.93 16.09
N ARG A 529 -20.70 0.55 15.58
CA ARG A 529 -20.95 0.34 14.15
C ARG A 529 -20.57 1.56 13.31
N ALA A 530 -21.07 2.75 13.70
CA ALA A 530 -20.75 3.99 13.00
C ALA A 530 -19.28 4.37 13.21
N ALA A 531 -18.72 4.15 14.40
CA ALA A 531 -17.31 4.41 14.67
C ALA A 531 -16.37 3.61 13.76
N LEU A 532 -16.65 2.33 13.55
CA LEU A 532 -15.86 1.44 12.68
C LEU A 532 -15.93 1.85 11.20
N SER A 533 -17.10 2.29 10.75
CA SER A 533 -17.39 2.49 9.32
C SER A 533 -17.26 3.95 8.86
N GLN A 534 -17.42 4.92 9.76
CA GLN A 534 -17.53 6.34 9.41
C GLN A 534 -16.42 7.21 10.00
N THR A 535 -15.62 6.71 10.93
CA THR A 535 -14.54 7.48 11.57
C THR A 535 -13.15 6.95 11.19
N GLY A 536 -12.10 7.58 11.70
CA GLY A 536 -10.73 7.10 11.53
C GLY A 536 -10.28 7.02 10.07
N VAL A 537 -9.75 5.86 9.67
CA VAL A 537 -9.17 5.63 8.33
C VAL A 537 -10.22 5.73 7.23
N PHE A 538 -11.46 5.28 7.47
CA PHE A 538 -12.55 5.37 6.47
C PHE A 538 -12.90 6.82 6.16
N ALA A 539 -13.15 7.65 7.17
CA ALA A 539 -13.45 9.08 6.97
C ALA A 539 -12.33 9.78 6.20
N GLN A 540 -11.07 9.51 6.58
CA GLN A 540 -9.90 10.10 5.91
C GLN A 540 -9.81 9.69 4.44
N LEU A 541 -9.97 8.40 4.13
CA LEU A 541 -9.91 7.92 2.76
C LEU A 541 -11.12 8.32 1.92
N ALA A 542 -12.31 8.38 2.52
CA ALA A 542 -13.50 8.88 1.85
C ALA A 542 -13.33 10.36 1.46
N GLY A 543 -12.81 11.19 2.38
CA GLY A 543 -12.47 12.58 2.12
C GLY A 543 -11.39 12.74 1.06
N ALA A 544 -10.31 11.95 1.15
CA ALA A 544 -9.24 11.97 0.16
C ALA A 544 -9.72 11.48 -1.22
N ALA A 545 -10.63 10.50 -1.28
CA ALA A 545 -11.18 10.00 -2.55
C ALA A 545 -12.12 11.02 -3.19
N ALA A 546 -12.90 11.76 -2.39
CA ALA A 546 -13.69 12.88 -2.89
C ALA A 546 -12.77 13.99 -3.44
N SER A 547 -11.74 14.38 -2.69
CA SER A 547 -10.76 15.38 -3.12
C SER A 547 -10.04 14.98 -4.41
N LEU A 548 -9.72 13.69 -4.58
CA LEU A 548 -9.11 13.15 -5.78
C LEU A 548 -10.04 13.27 -7.01
N VAL A 549 -11.34 12.98 -6.86
CA VAL A 549 -12.33 13.17 -7.93
C VAL A 549 -12.45 14.65 -8.30
N ASP A 550 -12.52 15.54 -7.31
CA ASP A 550 -12.58 16.99 -7.57
C ASP A 550 -11.29 17.49 -8.26
N HIS A 551 -10.14 16.92 -7.90
CA HIS A 551 -8.86 17.22 -8.52
C HIS A 551 -8.84 16.76 -9.99
N ALA A 552 -9.31 15.55 -10.27
CA ALA A 552 -9.42 15.04 -11.64
C ALA A 552 -10.27 15.97 -12.51
N GLY A 553 -11.43 16.41 -12.00
CA GLY A 553 -12.29 17.37 -12.67
C GLY A 553 -11.59 18.69 -13.01
N ARG A 554 -10.90 19.30 -12.02
CA ARG A 554 -10.15 20.55 -12.24
C ARG A 554 -9.02 20.40 -13.26
N VAL A 555 -8.32 19.28 -13.29
CA VAL A 555 -7.24 19.05 -14.26
C VAL A 555 -7.81 18.86 -15.67
N ALA A 556 -8.93 18.13 -15.80
CA ALA A 556 -9.63 17.99 -17.07
C ALA A 556 -10.12 19.34 -17.61
N GLU A 557 -10.71 20.18 -16.76
CA GLU A 557 -11.11 21.55 -17.11
C GLU A 557 -9.93 22.37 -17.65
N ARG A 558 -8.76 22.32 -16.98
CA ARG A 558 -7.57 23.04 -17.46
C ARG A 558 -7.05 22.56 -18.81
N TYR A 559 -7.13 21.26 -19.10
CA TYR A 559 -6.79 20.75 -20.44
C TYR A 559 -7.78 21.27 -21.48
N GLN A 560 -9.07 21.24 -21.14
CA GLN A 560 -10.14 21.71 -22.00
C GLN A 560 -9.99 23.20 -22.30
N ASP A 561 -9.69 24.03 -21.29
CA ASP A 561 -9.45 25.47 -21.45
C ASP A 561 -8.32 25.77 -22.43
N VAL A 562 -7.19 25.05 -22.34
CA VAL A 562 -6.06 25.23 -23.27
C VAL A 562 -6.45 24.78 -24.68
N ILE A 563 -7.19 23.68 -24.81
CA ILE A 563 -7.66 23.19 -26.11
C ILE A 563 -8.67 24.14 -26.74
N ASP A 564 -9.60 24.68 -25.97
CA ASP A 564 -10.60 25.63 -26.43
C ASP A 564 -9.95 26.96 -26.82
N ALA A 565 -8.96 27.44 -26.06
CA ALA A 565 -8.16 28.61 -26.45
C ALA A 565 -7.43 28.39 -27.79
N VAL A 566 -6.87 27.19 -28.01
CA VAL A 566 -6.25 26.81 -29.29
C VAL A 566 -7.31 26.80 -30.41
N LYS A 567 -8.46 26.19 -30.16
CA LYS A 567 -9.55 26.05 -31.11
C LYS A 567 -10.13 27.40 -31.52
N ASP A 568 -10.44 28.27 -30.56
CA ASP A 568 -11.00 29.60 -30.79
C ASP A 568 -10.07 30.46 -31.67
N ALA A 569 -8.77 30.39 -31.41
CA ALA A 569 -7.77 31.05 -32.24
C ALA A 569 -7.71 30.50 -33.68
N PHE A 570 -7.95 29.21 -33.88
CA PHE A 570 -8.06 28.61 -35.22
C PHE A 570 -9.40 28.90 -35.89
N ASP A 571 -10.51 28.96 -35.16
CA ASP A 571 -11.82 29.26 -35.72
C ASP A 571 -11.90 30.73 -36.15
N GLU A 572 -11.40 31.68 -35.34
CA GLU A 572 -11.24 33.08 -35.73
C GLU A 572 -10.37 33.20 -37.00
N ARG A 573 -9.36 32.35 -37.12
CA ARG A 573 -8.51 32.33 -38.30
C ARG A 573 -9.14 31.63 -39.49
N ARG A 574 -9.89 30.54 -39.35
CA ARG A 574 -10.61 29.89 -40.45
C ARG A 574 -11.56 30.88 -41.13
N VAL A 575 -12.16 31.77 -40.36
CA VAL A 575 -12.95 32.90 -40.89
C VAL A 575 -12.08 33.85 -41.74
N ARG A 576 -10.83 34.13 -41.33
CA ARG A 576 -9.88 34.98 -42.07
C ARG A 576 -9.17 34.26 -43.24
N GLU A 577 -8.94 32.95 -43.15
CA GLU A 577 -8.31 32.12 -44.18
C GLU A 577 -9.29 31.64 -45.24
N GLY A 578 -10.58 31.49 -44.91
CA GLY A 578 -11.63 31.30 -45.92
C GLY A 578 -11.58 32.40 -46.99
N ASP A 579 -11.27 33.63 -46.57
CA ASP A 579 -11.06 34.79 -47.46
C ASP A 579 -9.75 34.71 -48.28
N ALA A 580 -8.74 33.97 -47.81
CA ALA A 580 -7.47 33.73 -48.51
C ALA A 580 -7.52 32.51 -49.45
N ILE A 581 -8.24 31.45 -49.06
CA ILE A 581 -8.51 30.27 -49.88
C ILE A 581 -9.46 30.64 -51.02
N GLN A 582 -10.42 31.55 -50.81
CA GLN A 582 -11.17 32.14 -51.91
C GLN A 582 -10.25 32.88 -52.90
N LYS A 583 -9.25 33.65 -52.43
CA LYS A 583 -8.27 34.31 -53.31
C LYS A 583 -7.34 33.32 -54.04
N ALA A 584 -6.91 32.25 -53.38
CA ALA A 584 -6.13 31.18 -54.01
C ALA A 584 -6.96 30.34 -55.00
N GLY A 585 -8.23 30.10 -54.69
CA GLY A 585 -9.21 29.47 -55.58
C GLY A 585 -9.48 30.33 -56.81
N VAL A 586 -9.51 31.67 -56.66
CA VAL A 586 -9.56 32.62 -57.78
C VAL A 586 -8.30 32.53 -58.64
N ILE A 587 -7.10 32.44 -58.06
CA ILE A 587 -5.85 32.26 -58.81
C ILE A 587 -5.81 30.91 -59.53
N LEU A 588 -6.27 29.83 -58.89
CA LEU A 588 -6.32 28.50 -59.48
C LEU A 588 -7.36 28.44 -60.61
N ALA A 589 -8.53 29.05 -60.41
CA ALA A 589 -9.56 29.22 -61.44
C ALA A 589 -9.05 30.07 -62.61
N LEU A 590 -8.29 31.15 -62.35
CA LEU A 590 -7.60 31.94 -63.38
C LEU A 590 -6.58 31.11 -64.15
N SER A 591 -5.81 30.24 -63.46
CA SER A 591 -4.83 29.37 -64.12
C SER A 591 -5.49 28.29 -64.98
N LEU A 592 -6.59 27.69 -64.52
CA LEU A 592 -7.38 26.71 -65.28
C LEU A 592 -8.14 27.36 -66.44
N ALA A 593 -8.64 28.58 -66.25
CA ALA A 593 -9.25 29.37 -67.31
C ALA A 593 -8.20 29.75 -68.37
N PHE A 594 -7.00 30.12 -67.96
CA PHE A 594 -5.88 30.41 -68.86
C PHE A 594 -5.47 29.17 -69.67
N ASP A 595 -5.37 27.99 -69.03
CA ASP A 595 -5.08 26.72 -69.71
C ASP A 595 -6.20 26.31 -70.68
N SER A 596 -7.46 26.57 -70.32
CA SER A 596 -8.61 26.33 -71.19
C SER A 596 -8.60 27.27 -72.40
N ILE A 597 -8.23 28.55 -72.23
CA ILE A 597 -8.08 29.52 -73.31
C ILE A 597 -6.95 29.09 -74.25
N VAL A 598 -5.79 28.68 -73.71
CA VAL A 598 -4.66 28.18 -74.52
C VAL A 598 -5.06 26.89 -75.27
N GLY A 599 -5.79 25.98 -74.63
CA GLY A 599 -6.32 24.77 -75.26
C GLY A 599 -7.32 25.05 -76.38
N ILE A 600 -8.24 26.01 -76.19
CA ILE A 600 -9.18 26.45 -77.23
C ILE A 600 -8.43 27.11 -78.39
N VAL A 601 -7.44 27.96 -78.13
CA VAL A 601 -6.60 28.59 -79.16
C VAL A 601 -5.80 27.54 -79.95
N ALA A 602 -5.31 26.49 -79.29
CA ALA A 602 -4.64 25.38 -79.94
C ALA A 602 -5.60 24.52 -80.79
N ALA A 603 -6.83 24.30 -80.32
CA ALA A 603 -7.83 23.48 -81.00
C ALA A 603 -8.53 24.19 -82.17
N THR A 604 -8.56 25.53 -82.17
CA THR A 604 -9.24 26.34 -83.20
C THR A 604 -8.32 26.84 -84.32
N GLN A 605 -7.03 26.44 -84.32
CA GLN A 605 -6.11 26.87 -85.37
C GLN A 605 -6.35 26.14 -86.70
N PRO A 606 -6.59 26.87 -87.81
CA PRO A 606 -6.53 26.30 -89.14
C PRO A 606 -5.06 26.02 -89.51
N GLU A 607 -4.81 24.90 -90.19
CA GLU A 607 -3.51 24.52 -90.76
C GLU A 607 -2.92 25.66 -91.61
N ARG A 608 -2.10 26.53 -91.00
CA ARG A 608 -1.30 27.52 -91.71
C ARG A 608 0.16 27.14 -91.61
N SER A 609 0.71 26.69 -92.73
CA SER A 609 2.13 26.41 -92.91
C SER A 609 2.94 27.71 -92.86
N GLY A 610 3.59 27.99 -91.73
CA GLY A 610 4.50 29.12 -91.56
C GLY A 610 5.06 29.23 -90.14
N GLU A 611 6.19 29.92 -89.98
CA GLU A 611 6.97 30.07 -88.73
C GLU A 611 6.15 30.49 -87.49
N GLN A 612 4.98 31.11 -87.69
CA GLN A 612 4.05 31.48 -86.61
C GLN A 612 3.39 30.28 -85.91
N GLY A 613 3.18 29.15 -86.60
CA GLY A 613 2.62 27.93 -85.99
C GLY A 613 3.60 27.27 -85.01
N ALA A 614 4.91 27.36 -85.28
CA ALA A 614 5.95 26.80 -84.42
C ALA A 614 6.00 27.51 -83.05
N TRP A 615 5.90 28.84 -83.01
CA TRP A 615 5.94 29.62 -81.77
C TRP A 615 4.75 29.36 -80.83
N LEU A 616 3.57 29.12 -81.41
CA LEU A 616 2.36 28.82 -80.63
C LEU A 616 2.41 27.41 -80.02
N SER A 617 2.99 26.44 -80.73
CA SER A 617 3.25 25.11 -80.16
C SER A 617 4.23 25.18 -78.98
N VAL A 618 5.27 26.01 -79.05
CA VAL A 618 6.22 26.23 -77.96
C VAL A 618 5.52 26.88 -76.76
N LEU A 619 4.64 27.86 -76.98
CA LEU A 619 3.85 28.49 -75.92
C LEU A 619 2.90 27.50 -75.22
N ALA A 620 2.22 26.63 -75.98
CA ALA A 620 1.32 25.62 -75.41
C ALA A 620 2.07 24.54 -74.62
N TRP A 621 3.22 24.08 -75.12
CA TRP A 621 4.05 23.11 -74.40
C TRP A 621 4.71 23.71 -73.15
N THR A 622 5.15 24.97 -73.21
CA THR A 622 5.72 25.66 -72.05
C THR A 622 4.66 25.96 -71.00
N SER A 623 3.46 26.40 -71.37
CA SER A 623 2.36 26.61 -70.43
C SER A 623 1.93 25.29 -69.77
N GLY A 624 1.72 24.22 -70.55
CA GLY A 624 1.37 22.90 -70.02
C GLY A 624 2.45 22.32 -69.10
N SER A 625 3.73 22.51 -69.41
CA SER A 625 4.85 22.10 -68.55
C SER A 625 4.91 22.88 -67.24
N VAL A 626 4.63 24.19 -67.27
CA VAL A 626 4.56 25.03 -66.06
C VAL A 626 3.40 24.60 -65.17
N VAL A 627 2.23 24.29 -65.74
CA VAL A 627 1.07 23.80 -64.99
C VAL A 627 1.36 22.42 -64.37
N LEU A 628 1.93 21.48 -65.13
CA LEU A 628 2.28 20.16 -64.63
C LEU A 628 3.33 20.23 -63.50
N LEU A 629 4.39 21.04 -63.68
CA LEU A 629 5.40 21.27 -62.65
C LEU A 629 4.78 21.89 -61.40
N THR A 630 3.87 22.86 -61.57
CA THR A 630 3.15 23.50 -60.46
C THR A 630 2.28 22.48 -59.72
N ALA A 631 1.54 21.62 -60.43
CA ALA A 631 0.74 20.54 -59.85
C ALA A 631 1.60 19.50 -59.12
N LEU A 632 2.75 19.13 -59.67
CA LEU A 632 3.67 18.15 -59.07
C LEU A 632 4.36 18.72 -57.82
N VAL A 633 4.83 19.96 -57.89
CA VAL A 633 5.36 20.69 -56.72
C VAL A 633 4.29 20.85 -55.66
N PHE A 634 3.05 21.15 -56.04
CA PHE A 634 1.90 21.25 -55.13
C PHE A 634 1.54 19.90 -54.51
N GLY A 635 1.56 18.79 -55.26
CA GLY A 635 1.34 17.43 -54.73
C GLY A 635 2.44 16.98 -53.77
N VAL A 636 3.71 17.26 -54.08
CA VAL A 636 4.84 17.02 -53.16
C VAL A 636 4.76 17.91 -51.92
N TRP A 637 4.22 19.12 -52.06
CA TRP A 637 3.98 20.03 -50.95
C TRP A 637 2.83 19.53 -50.04
N ILE A 638 1.70 19.10 -50.61
CA ILE A 638 0.57 18.49 -49.86
C ILE A 638 1.00 17.25 -49.09
N THR A 639 1.78 16.35 -49.70
CA THR A 639 2.29 15.15 -48.98
C THR A 639 3.27 15.48 -47.85
N ARG A 640 3.78 16.72 -47.80
CA ARG A 640 4.57 17.24 -46.67
C ARG A 640 3.72 17.96 -45.61
N LEU A 641 2.53 18.46 -45.96
CA LEU A 641 1.64 19.20 -45.06
C LEU A 641 0.94 18.34 -44.00
N GLY A 642 0.92 17.01 -44.14
CA GLY A 642 0.35 16.10 -43.14
C GLY A 642 1.37 15.49 -42.18
N ARG A 643 2.60 16.02 -42.09
CA ARG A 643 3.66 15.44 -41.25
C ARG A 643 3.78 16.20 -39.95
N LEU A 644 3.36 15.54 -38.87
CA LEU A 644 3.42 16.06 -37.51
C LEU A 644 4.86 16.14 -37.00
N GLY A 645 5.17 17.28 -36.38
CA GLY A 645 6.45 17.54 -35.76
C GLY A 645 7.65 17.61 -36.73
N ASP A 646 8.76 18.06 -36.17
CA ASP A 646 9.98 18.26 -36.93
C ASP A 646 10.67 16.90 -37.26
N ARG A 647 11.84 16.94 -37.88
CA ARG A 647 12.58 15.70 -38.18
C ARG A 647 13.10 15.04 -36.90
N ALA A 648 13.50 15.83 -35.89
CA ALA A 648 14.00 15.32 -34.62
C ALA A 648 12.87 14.61 -33.85
N PHE A 649 11.70 15.25 -33.71
CA PHE A 649 10.50 14.69 -33.12
C PHE A 649 10.15 13.34 -33.74
N ARG A 650 9.98 13.27 -35.07
CA ARG A 650 9.62 12.01 -35.75
C ARG A 650 10.67 10.90 -35.58
N THR A 651 11.95 11.27 -35.55
CA THR A 651 13.01 10.29 -35.32
C THR A 651 12.95 9.73 -33.90
N ARG A 652 12.63 10.55 -32.90
CA ARG A 652 12.42 10.11 -31.51
C ARG A 652 11.10 9.34 -31.34
N TYR A 653 10.04 9.78 -32.00
CA TYR A 653 8.71 9.19 -31.92
C TYR A 653 8.64 7.80 -32.58
N ASP A 654 9.02 7.70 -33.86
CA ASP A 654 8.92 6.47 -34.65
C ASP A 654 10.13 5.53 -34.50
N GLY A 655 11.28 6.04 -34.03
CA GLY A 655 12.57 5.33 -34.05
C GLY A 655 13.14 5.10 -35.47
N THR A 656 12.46 5.54 -36.53
CA THR A 656 12.88 5.28 -37.91
C THR A 656 13.91 6.29 -38.42
N ARG A 657 15.20 5.96 -38.34
CA ARG A 657 16.17 6.50 -39.31
C ARG A 657 15.89 5.85 -40.67
N ARG A 658 15.58 6.67 -41.69
CA ARG A 658 15.41 6.23 -43.09
C ARG A 658 16.49 5.20 -43.47
N ARG A 659 16.05 4.08 -44.08
CA ARG A 659 16.80 2.98 -44.71
C ARG A 659 17.90 3.36 -45.73
N GLY A 660 18.32 4.62 -45.83
CA GLY A 660 19.42 5.05 -46.70
C GLY A 660 20.74 4.90 -45.97
N VAL A 661 21.68 4.16 -46.55
CA VAL A 661 23.01 3.77 -46.02
C VAL A 661 22.96 2.54 -45.10
N ARG A 662 22.83 1.37 -45.75
CA ARG A 662 22.66 0.04 -45.16
C ARG A 662 23.96 -0.60 -44.63
N TRP A 663 25.08 0.12 -44.60
CA TRP A 663 26.42 -0.50 -44.48
C TRP A 663 27.24 -0.21 -43.22
N PHE A 664 26.87 0.74 -42.36
CA PHE A 664 27.63 0.99 -41.13
C PHE A 664 26.73 1.27 -39.92
N ARG A 665 26.95 0.49 -38.84
CA ARG A 665 26.34 0.50 -37.49
C ARG A 665 25.04 -0.30 -37.32
N ARG A 666 25.20 -1.51 -36.77
CA ARG A 666 24.13 -2.44 -36.38
C ARG A 666 23.78 -2.38 -34.88
N ASP A 667 24.48 -1.59 -34.07
CA ASP A 667 24.56 -1.88 -32.62
C ASP A 667 23.73 -1.01 -31.66
N ALA A 668 22.88 -0.10 -32.14
CA ALA A 668 21.92 0.56 -31.25
C ALA A 668 20.69 1.05 -32.02
N ARG A 669 19.74 0.15 -32.30
CA ARG A 669 18.39 0.57 -32.68
C ARG A 669 17.68 0.96 -31.38
N SER A 670 17.48 2.25 -31.16
CA SER A 670 16.47 2.69 -30.21
C SER A 670 15.10 2.43 -30.84
N ASP A 671 14.20 1.83 -30.07
CA ASP A 671 12.92 1.35 -30.57
C ASP A 671 11.90 2.49 -30.83
N GLY A 672 12.25 3.74 -30.51
CA GLY A 672 11.37 4.92 -30.64
C GLY A 672 10.35 5.01 -29.49
N LEU A 673 9.82 6.22 -29.25
CA LEU A 673 8.86 6.47 -28.16
C LEU A 673 7.62 5.58 -28.30
N TRP A 674 7.05 5.47 -29.51
CA TRP A 674 5.86 4.66 -29.75
C TRP A 674 6.03 3.21 -29.29
N ARG A 675 7.18 2.61 -29.59
CA ARG A 675 7.44 1.21 -29.24
C ARG A 675 7.79 1.06 -27.77
N PHE A 676 8.49 2.04 -27.18
CA PHE A 676 8.69 2.10 -25.74
C PHE A 676 7.33 2.10 -25.02
N MET A 677 6.43 3.03 -25.35
CA MET A 677 5.09 3.13 -24.76
C MET A 677 4.31 1.83 -24.94
N LYS A 678 4.36 1.21 -26.14
CA LYS A 678 3.71 -0.09 -26.39
C LYS A 678 4.25 -1.22 -25.50
N ASN A 679 5.54 -1.19 -25.16
CA ASN A 679 6.17 -2.23 -24.33
C ASN A 679 6.03 -1.93 -22.83
N SER A 680 5.88 -0.65 -22.45
CA SER A 680 5.76 -0.20 -21.07
C SER A 680 4.32 0.08 -20.63
N CYS A 681 3.32 -0.01 -21.52
CA CYS A 681 1.93 0.27 -21.18
C CYS A 681 1.38 -0.77 -20.20
N THR A 682 0.33 -0.39 -19.47
CA THR A 682 -0.34 -1.24 -18.48
C THR A 682 -0.76 -2.58 -19.11
N ASP A 683 -1.37 -2.58 -20.29
CA ASP A 683 -1.86 -3.81 -20.94
C ASP A 683 -0.74 -4.80 -21.28
N ALA A 684 0.40 -4.30 -21.77
CA ALA A 684 1.55 -5.15 -22.09
C ALA A 684 2.15 -5.78 -20.82
N LEU A 685 2.32 -4.98 -19.77
CA LEU A 685 2.87 -5.44 -18.50
C LEU A 685 1.90 -6.38 -17.76
N GLU A 686 0.59 -6.13 -17.84
CA GLU A 686 -0.43 -7.05 -17.32
C GLU A 686 -0.44 -8.36 -18.08
N GLY A 687 -0.28 -8.35 -19.42
CA GLY A 687 -0.12 -9.57 -20.21
C GLY A 687 1.03 -10.43 -19.69
N HIS A 688 2.22 -9.85 -19.52
CA HIS A 688 3.38 -10.55 -18.96
C HIS A 688 3.18 -11.02 -17.51
N SER A 689 2.43 -10.27 -16.70
CA SER A 689 2.09 -10.65 -15.34
C SER A 689 1.13 -11.85 -15.31
N ARG A 690 0.12 -11.86 -16.19
CA ARG A 690 -0.85 -12.96 -16.33
C ARG A 690 -0.20 -14.26 -16.80
N ASP A 691 0.83 -14.15 -17.65
CA ASP A 691 1.62 -15.28 -18.13
C ASP A 691 2.65 -15.83 -17.10
N ALA A 692 2.65 -15.29 -15.88
CA ALA A 692 3.52 -15.72 -14.77
C ALA A 692 5.02 -15.75 -15.12
N GLN A 693 5.49 -14.80 -15.92
CA GLN A 693 6.86 -14.80 -16.44
C GLN A 693 7.95 -14.90 -15.33
N PRO A 694 9.05 -15.64 -15.58
CA PRO A 694 10.09 -15.89 -14.59
C PRO A 694 10.84 -14.61 -14.21
N LEU A 695 11.56 -14.61 -13.08
CA LEU A 695 12.31 -13.44 -12.60
C LEU A 695 13.35 -12.94 -13.62
N ALA A 696 14.00 -13.84 -14.35
CA ALA A 696 14.96 -13.49 -15.40
C ALA A 696 14.33 -12.67 -16.53
N PHE A 697 13.08 -12.98 -16.91
CA PHE A 697 12.32 -12.21 -17.89
C PHE A 697 12.14 -10.77 -17.39
N TRP A 698 11.63 -10.59 -16.18
CA TRP A 698 11.40 -9.26 -15.61
C TRP A 698 12.68 -8.43 -15.48
N ARG A 699 13.80 -9.05 -15.07
CA ARG A 699 15.10 -8.38 -15.04
C ARG A 699 15.55 -7.92 -16.43
N SER A 700 15.38 -8.76 -17.45
CA SER A 700 15.72 -8.42 -18.83
C SER A 700 14.81 -7.33 -19.42
N LEU A 701 13.53 -7.35 -19.04
CA LEU A 701 12.54 -6.36 -19.45
C LEU A 701 12.85 -5.01 -18.80
N ASP A 702 13.11 -4.99 -17.48
CA ASP A 702 13.49 -3.79 -16.73
C ASP A 702 14.73 -3.14 -17.35
N GLN A 703 15.81 -3.92 -17.58
CA GLN A 703 17.02 -3.44 -18.26
C GLN A 703 16.74 -2.86 -19.65
N ARG A 704 15.88 -3.50 -20.44
CA ARG A 704 15.54 -3.04 -21.79
C ARG A 704 14.75 -1.73 -21.75
N LEU A 705 13.67 -1.68 -20.98
CA LEU A 705 12.79 -0.51 -20.87
C LEU A 705 13.58 0.70 -20.35
N VAL A 706 14.44 0.47 -19.38
CA VAL A 706 15.31 1.50 -18.81
C VAL A 706 16.33 2.02 -19.81
N LYS A 707 16.96 1.14 -20.60
CA LYS A 707 17.87 1.54 -21.68
C LYS A 707 17.13 2.33 -22.77
N ASP A 708 15.93 1.90 -23.12
CA ASP A 708 15.11 2.60 -24.10
C ASP A 708 14.69 3.99 -23.57
N LEU A 709 14.27 4.07 -22.30
CA LEU A 709 13.94 5.33 -21.64
C LEU A 709 15.14 6.27 -21.54
N SER A 710 16.33 5.78 -21.19
CA SER A 710 17.52 6.62 -21.10
C SER A 710 17.93 7.19 -22.46
N VAL A 711 17.87 6.37 -23.53
CA VAL A 711 18.15 6.83 -24.90
C VAL A 711 17.10 7.84 -25.37
N LEU A 712 15.82 7.64 -25.01
CA LEU A 712 14.76 8.61 -25.33
C LEU A 712 14.95 9.93 -24.59
N TRP A 713 15.36 9.89 -23.32
CA TRP A 713 15.52 11.07 -22.45
C TRP A 713 16.78 11.88 -22.76
N ASP A 714 17.92 11.20 -22.96
CA ASP A 714 19.23 11.79 -23.27
C ASP A 714 19.43 12.05 -24.76
N GLY A 715 18.51 11.56 -25.61
CA GLY A 715 18.51 11.80 -27.05
C GLY A 715 18.68 13.29 -27.34
N PRO A 716 19.34 13.67 -28.46
CA PRO A 716 19.80 15.03 -28.70
C PRO A 716 18.65 16.03 -28.58
N ARG A 717 18.60 16.67 -27.41
CA ARG A 717 17.82 17.87 -27.18
C ARG A 717 18.52 18.92 -28.03
N VAL A 718 17.78 19.55 -28.94
CA VAL A 718 18.33 20.72 -29.65
C VAL A 718 18.90 21.64 -28.58
N SER A 719 20.14 22.14 -28.74
CA SER A 719 20.95 22.79 -27.68
C SER A 719 20.39 24.15 -27.20
N HIS A 720 19.08 24.28 -27.16
CA HIS A 720 18.29 25.48 -26.92
C HIS A 720 17.71 25.49 -25.50
N TYR A 721 17.99 24.48 -24.67
CA TYR A 721 17.85 24.66 -23.23
C TYR A 721 18.93 25.65 -22.79
N PRO A 722 18.56 26.84 -22.27
CA PRO A 722 19.54 27.77 -21.75
C PRO A 722 20.36 27.07 -20.65
N ALA A 723 21.66 27.34 -20.61
CA ALA A 723 22.55 26.78 -19.61
C ALA A 723 22.04 27.11 -18.20
N VAL A 724 21.54 26.09 -17.49
CA VAL A 724 21.43 25.84 -16.03
C VAL A 724 20.95 26.96 -15.07
N GLU A 725 20.84 28.22 -15.49
CA GLU A 725 20.56 29.38 -14.64
C GLU A 725 19.14 29.95 -14.74
N ARG A 726 18.27 29.40 -15.61
CA ARG A 726 16.85 29.79 -15.66
C ARG A 726 15.98 28.84 -14.81
N ALA A 727 15.10 29.41 -14.00
CA ALA A 727 14.09 28.68 -13.23
C ALA A 727 13.22 27.81 -14.17
N SER A 728 12.69 26.67 -13.72
CA SER A 728 11.97 25.74 -14.60
C SER A 728 10.70 26.32 -15.21
N ALA A 729 10.13 27.36 -14.59
CA ALA A 729 9.04 28.16 -15.16
C ALA A 729 9.45 28.80 -16.51
N ASP A 730 10.75 29.05 -16.69
CA ASP A 730 11.34 29.71 -17.85
C ASP A 730 11.92 28.77 -18.92
N VAL A 731 11.83 27.46 -18.73
CA VAL A 731 12.25 26.47 -19.74
C VAL A 731 11.48 26.63 -21.04
N TYR A 732 10.25 27.11 -20.96
CA TYR A 732 9.38 27.41 -22.12
C TYR A 732 9.00 28.89 -22.20
N THR A 733 9.69 29.78 -21.48
CA THR A 733 9.51 31.22 -21.66
C THR A 733 10.32 31.67 -22.86
N PRO A 734 9.71 32.15 -23.95
CA PRO A 734 10.45 32.54 -25.16
C PRO A 734 11.42 33.67 -24.84
N ALA A 735 12.66 33.53 -25.30
CA ALA A 735 13.58 34.66 -25.36
C ALA A 735 13.06 35.61 -26.44
N ARG A 736 12.18 36.56 -26.08
CA ARG A 736 11.68 37.57 -27.02
C ARG A 736 12.85 38.35 -27.61
N ARG A 737 13.28 37.94 -28.81
CA ARG A 737 14.32 38.60 -29.60
C ARG A 737 13.62 39.24 -30.80
N PRO A 738 13.22 40.53 -30.69
CA PRO A 738 12.47 41.20 -31.76
C PRO A 738 13.24 41.25 -33.09
N ASP A 739 14.56 41.09 -33.05
CA ASP A 739 15.51 41.07 -34.16
C ASP A 739 15.67 39.70 -34.85
N LEU A 740 15.29 38.58 -34.21
CA LEU A 740 15.55 37.22 -34.71
C LEU A 740 14.31 36.30 -34.70
N VAL A 741 13.18 36.84 -35.15
CA VAL A 741 11.88 36.15 -35.26
C VAL A 741 11.94 34.74 -35.87
N GLY A 742 12.70 34.57 -36.95
CA GLY A 742 12.78 33.28 -37.64
C GLY A 742 13.47 32.20 -36.80
N ALA A 743 14.41 32.60 -35.95
CA ALA A 743 15.09 31.73 -35.00
C ALA A 743 14.16 31.41 -33.81
N ASP A 744 13.44 32.41 -33.29
CA ASP A 744 12.45 32.26 -32.21
C ASP A 744 11.35 31.24 -32.57
N ILE A 745 10.75 31.35 -33.76
CA ILE A 745 9.75 30.36 -34.25
C ILE A 745 10.36 28.96 -34.41
N ALA A 746 11.61 28.87 -34.88
CA ALA A 746 12.28 27.58 -35.02
C ALA A 746 12.59 26.94 -33.65
N GLU A 747 12.93 27.77 -32.67
CA GLU A 747 13.16 27.39 -31.29
C GLU A 747 11.87 26.92 -30.63
N LEU A 748 10.79 27.69 -30.68
CA LEU A 748 9.47 27.31 -30.16
C LEU A 748 8.96 26.01 -30.80
N TYR A 749 9.12 25.84 -32.10
CA TYR A 749 8.75 24.59 -32.79
C TYR A 749 9.53 23.38 -32.26
N ALA A 750 10.83 23.54 -32.01
CA ALA A 750 11.66 22.49 -31.41
C ALA A 750 11.30 22.23 -29.94
N GLN A 751 10.96 23.28 -29.17
CA GLN A 751 10.51 23.17 -27.78
C GLN A 751 9.19 22.41 -27.69
N VAL A 752 8.20 22.69 -28.54
CA VAL A 752 6.96 21.89 -28.59
C VAL A 752 7.26 20.44 -28.92
N GLY A 753 8.13 20.17 -29.89
CA GLY A 753 8.55 18.80 -30.21
C GLY A 753 9.18 18.07 -29.02
N SER A 754 10.03 18.74 -28.23
CA SER A 754 10.62 18.15 -27.03
C SER A 754 9.58 17.96 -25.93
N TRP A 755 8.77 18.98 -25.66
CA TRP A 755 7.69 18.94 -24.69
C TRP A 755 6.71 17.81 -24.98
N SER A 756 6.31 17.60 -26.24
CA SER A 756 5.39 16.52 -26.61
C SER A 756 5.96 15.13 -26.32
N ILE A 757 7.26 14.92 -26.56
CA ILE A 757 7.91 13.65 -26.21
C ILE A 757 7.95 13.45 -24.69
N ASP A 758 8.36 14.49 -23.96
CA ASP A 758 8.50 14.43 -22.51
C ASP A 758 7.12 14.29 -21.82
N ALA A 759 6.10 14.98 -22.32
CA ALA A 759 4.71 14.87 -21.90
C ALA A 759 4.24 13.42 -22.03
N LEU A 760 4.32 12.85 -23.23
CA LEU A 760 3.94 11.45 -23.48
C LEU A 760 4.73 10.47 -22.61
N LEU A 761 6.03 10.67 -22.40
CA LEU A 761 6.83 9.80 -21.53
C LEU A 761 6.31 9.76 -20.08
N PHE A 762 5.77 10.87 -19.58
CA PHE A 762 5.28 10.98 -18.22
C PHE A 762 3.79 10.63 -18.07
N THR A 763 2.96 11.03 -19.03
CA THR A 763 1.51 10.84 -18.99
C THR A 763 1.10 9.42 -19.37
N GLU A 764 1.82 8.79 -20.30
CA GLU A 764 1.53 7.44 -20.84
C GLU A 764 2.32 6.32 -20.12
N ARG A 765 2.94 6.64 -18.97
CA ARG A 765 3.64 5.63 -18.19
C ARG A 765 2.66 4.56 -17.69
N ALA A 766 3.17 3.37 -17.37
CA ALA A 766 2.34 2.36 -16.71
C ALA A 766 1.75 2.93 -15.42
N ARG A 767 0.43 2.81 -15.30
CA ARG A 767 -0.34 3.42 -14.21
C ARG A 767 0.06 2.84 -12.85
N ARG A 768 0.23 1.52 -12.73
CA ARG A 768 0.58 0.82 -11.47
C ARG A 768 1.93 0.10 -11.55
N LEU A 769 3.06 0.81 -11.60
CA LEU A 769 4.39 0.17 -11.71
C LEU A 769 4.70 -0.78 -10.56
N TYR A 770 4.15 -0.53 -9.36
CA TYR A 770 4.34 -1.38 -8.19
C TYR A 770 3.87 -2.84 -8.39
N ARG A 771 2.97 -3.08 -9.34
CA ARG A 771 2.50 -4.42 -9.68
C ARG A 771 3.56 -5.24 -10.42
N TYR A 772 4.55 -4.59 -11.02
CA TYR A 772 5.55 -5.22 -11.87
C TYR A 772 6.93 -5.24 -11.19
N ARG A 773 7.77 -6.21 -11.57
CA ARG A 773 9.13 -6.36 -11.02
C ARG A 773 10.12 -5.47 -11.81
N LEU A 774 9.87 -4.16 -11.83
CA LEU A 774 10.60 -3.16 -12.62
C LEU A 774 11.23 -2.06 -11.72
N PRO A 775 12.10 -2.42 -10.75
CA PRO A 775 12.66 -1.47 -9.79
C PRO A 775 13.52 -0.39 -10.44
N LYS A 776 14.31 -0.72 -11.48
CA LYS A 776 15.20 0.24 -12.14
C LYS A 776 14.39 1.27 -12.92
N LEU A 777 13.34 0.83 -13.63
CA LEU A 777 12.43 1.72 -14.33
C LEU A 777 11.74 2.70 -13.38
N ALA A 778 11.26 2.22 -12.23
CA ALA A 778 10.63 3.05 -11.20
C ALA A 778 11.59 4.12 -10.65
N LEU A 779 12.83 3.75 -10.33
CA LEU A 779 13.87 4.68 -9.88
C LEU A 779 14.25 5.69 -10.97
N LEU A 780 14.39 5.23 -12.22
CA LEU A 780 14.75 6.11 -13.33
C LEU A 780 13.68 7.16 -13.58
N TYR A 781 12.39 6.79 -13.58
CA TYR A 781 11.28 7.74 -13.69
C TYR A 781 11.36 8.84 -12.61
N ARG A 782 11.63 8.50 -11.34
CA ARG A 782 11.81 9.51 -10.28
C ARG A 782 13.00 10.42 -10.54
N CYS A 783 14.13 9.87 -10.99
CA CYS A 783 15.33 10.65 -11.29
C CYS A 783 15.06 11.66 -12.41
N ILE A 784 14.52 11.21 -13.55
CA ILE A 784 14.29 12.08 -14.71
C ILE A 784 13.30 13.20 -14.40
N GLY A 785 12.28 12.95 -13.57
CA GLY A 785 11.34 13.98 -13.15
C GLY A 785 11.98 15.16 -12.41
N ARG A 786 13.09 14.90 -11.69
CA ARG A 786 13.82 15.89 -10.88
C ARG A 786 14.99 16.55 -11.62
N MET A 787 15.37 16.04 -12.79
CA MET A 787 16.50 16.58 -13.55
C MET A 787 16.24 18.03 -13.99
N PRO A 788 17.29 18.86 -14.13
CA PRO A 788 17.14 20.26 -14.56
C PRO A 788 16.42 20.42 -15.90
N ALA A 789 16.54 19.43 -16.77
CA ALA A 789 15.93 19.43 -18.09
C ALA A 789 14.46 18.96 -18.11
N SER A 790 13.90 18.59 -16.94
CA SER A 790 12.50 18.21 -16.77
C SER A 790 11.63 19.43 -16.52
N PHE A 791 10.47 19.49 -17.18
CA PHE A 791 9.46 20.51 -16.92
C PHE A 791 8.64 20.24 -15.65
N LEU A 792 8.82 19.09 -14.99
CA LEU A 792 8.15 18.70 -13.75
C LEU A 792 8.84 19.23 -12.47
N ARG A 793 9.74 20.21 -12.60
CA ARG A 793 10.61 20.63 -11.49
C ARG A 793 9.81 21.15 -10.27
N LEU A 794 10.32 20.73 -9.10
CA LEU A 794 9.82 20.79 -7.71
C LEU A 794 9.42 22.15 -7.12
N GLU A 795 9.52 23.28 -7.82
CA GLU A 795 9.17 24.59 -7.24
C GLU A 795 7.65 24.76 -7.06
N TYR A 796 6.85 24.00 -7.82
CA TYR A 796 5.38 24.03 -7.80
C TYR A 796 4.72 22.72 -7.37
N LEU A 797 5.52 21.67 -7.21
CA LEU A 797 5.07 20.38 -6.70
C LEU A 797 5.54 20.26 -5.26
N ALA A 798 4.63 19.92 -4.33
CA ALA A 798 5.03 19.64 -2.95
C ALA A 798 6.22 18.65 -2.94
N PRO A 799 7.22 18.78 -2.05
CA PRO A 799 8.44 17.93 -2.03
C PRO A 799 8.19 16.42 -2.09
N THR A 800 6.97 16.00 -1.73
CA THR A 800 6.48 14.62 -1.72
C THR A 800 5.95 14.13 -3.08
N THR A 801 5.65 15.02 -4.02
CA THR A 801 5.09 14.65 -5.33
C THR A 801 6.21 14.22 -6.27
N ASN A 802 6.13 12.98 -6.73
CA ASN A 802 7.07 12.40 -7.68
C ASN A 802 6.29 11.66 -8.76
N ILE A 803 6.89 11.49 -9.94
CA ILE A 803 6.26 10.73 -11.05
C ILE A 803 5.79 9.36 -10.55
N VAL A 804 6.66 8.64 -9.82
CA VAL A 804 6.34 7.39 -9.13
C VAL A 804 6.13 7.72 -7.65
N SER A 805 5.03 7.29 -7.02
CA SER A 805 4.80 7.57 -5.59
C SER A 805 5.83 6.85 -4.69
N GLU A 806 6.00 7.32 -3.45
CA GLU A 806 6.86 6.62 -2.48
C GLU A 806 6.35 5.21 -2.19
N SER A 807 5.04 5.03 -2.03
CA SER A 807 4.41 3.71 -1.88
C SER A 807 4.66 2.81 -3.08
N GLU A 808 4.55 3.35 -4.29
CA GLU A 808 4.78 2.62 -5.54
C GLU A 808 6.25 2.16 -5.63
N LEU A 809 7.19 3.04 -5.28
CA LEU A 809 8.62 2.73 -5.22
C LEU A 809 8.93 1.67 -4.15
N ASP A 810 8.45 1.87 -2.92
CA ASP A 810 8.75 0.98 -1.80
C ASP A 810 8.21 -0.43 -2.06
N ILE A 811 7.03 -0.57 -2.66
CA ILE A 811 6.50 -1.89 -3.05
C ILE A 811 7.36 -2.53 -4.15
N ALA A 812 7.75 -1.77 -5.17
CA ALA A 812 8.58 -2.28 -6.27
C ALA A 812 9.97 -2.75 -5.76
N ILE A 813 10.60 -1.95 -4.89
CA ILE A 813 11.92 -2.25 -4.32
C ILE A 813 11.84 -3.40 -3.32
N ARG A 814 10.79 -3.48 -2.48
CA ARG A 814 10.59 -4.62 -1.58
C ARG A 814 10.44 -5.94 -2.35
N ARG A 815 9.69 -5.93 -3.45
CA ARG A 815 9.55 -7.11 -4.33
C ARG A 815 10.88 -7.49 -4.96
N TYR A 816 11.68 -6.52 -5.38
CA TYR A 816 13.03 -6.76 -5.90
C TYR A 816 13.95 -7.36 -4.82
N ALA A 817 14.06 -6.71 -3.65
CA ALA A 817 14.90 -7.13 -2.54
C ALA A 817 14.59 -8.57 -2.12
N ARG A 818 13.30 -8.90 -1.95
CA ARG A 818 12.85 -10.27 -1.64
C ARG A 818 13.22 -11.27 -2.73
N ALA A 819 13.11 -10.89 -4.00
CA ALA A 819 13.45 -11.77 -5.13
C ALA A 819 14.96 -12.02 -5.28
N VAL A 820 15.81 -11.20 -4.65
CA VAL A 820 17.27 -11.39 -4.62
C VAL A 820 17.80 -11.85 -3.25
N GLY A 821 16.90 -12.14 -2.29
CA GLY A 821 17.29 -12.54 -0.94
C GLY A 821 17.87 -11.42 -0.07
N ALA A 822 17.68 -10.15 -0.45
CA ALA A 822 18.15 -9.00 0.31
C ALA A 822 17.08 -8.48 1.29
N ALA A 823 17.52 -7.86 2.38
CA ALA A 823 16.62 -7.19 3.32
C ALA A 823 15.91 -6.01 2.63
N PRO A 824 14.58 -5.90 2.75
CA PRO A 824 13.81 -4.79 2.16
C PRO A 824 14.02 -3.43 2.88
N HIS A 825 14.67 -3.45 4.05
CA HIS A 825 14.85 -2.29 4.92
C HIS A 825 16.29 -2.26 5.44
N ARG A 826 16.72 -1.07 5.86
CA ARG A 826 17.98 -0.91 6.61
C ARG A 826 17.77 -1.27 8.09
N PRO A 827 18.87 -1.50 8.86
CA PRO A 827 18.80 -1.73 10.30
C PRO A 827 18.11 -0.61 11.09
N ASP A 828 18.13 0.62 10.56
CA ASP A 828 17.45 1.78 11.13
C ASP A 828 15.93 1.82 10.84
N GLY A 829 15.41 0.82 10.13
CA GLY A 829 14.00 0.70 9.78
C GLY A 829 13.58 1.42 8.48
N THR A 830 14.46 2.20 7.86
CA THR A 830 14.18 2.94 6.61
C THR A 830 13.93 1.97 5.45
N GLU A 831 12.92 2.25 4.64
CA GLU A 831 12.63 1.50 3.41
C GLU A 831 13.80 1.66 2.42
N LEU A 832 14.23 0.54 1.83
CA LEU A 832 15.34 0.55 0.89
C LEU A 832 15.08 1.46 -0.31
N GLY A 833 13.83 1.54 -0.78
CA GLY A 833 13.43 2.41 -1.88
C GLY A 833 13.69 3.88 -1.56
N GLN A 834 13.20 4.35 -0.41
CA GLN A 834 13.45 5.71 0.10
C GLN A 834 14.94 6.00 0.28
N PHE A 835 15.71 5.05 0.82
CA PHE A 835 17.14 5.22 1.00
C PHE A 835 17.89 5.41 -0.34
N ILE A 836 17.62 4.53 -1.31
CA ILE A 836 18.23 4.62 -2.65
C ILE A 836 17.80 5.93 -3.33
N ASP A 837 16.53 6.31 -3.24
CA ASP A 837 16.02 7.56 -3.80
C ASP A 837 16.70 8.80 -3.19
N HIS A 838 16.95 8.80 -1.88
CA HIS A 838 17.67 9.88 -1.20
C HIS A 838 19.14 9.97 -1.66
N LEU A 839 19.82 8.84 -1.83
CA LEU A 839 21.19 8.83 -2.37
C LEU A 839 21.24 9.30 -3.81
N LEU A 840 20.27 8.92 -4.65
CA LEU A 840 20.16 9.42 -6.02
C LEU A 840 19.90 10.93 -6.06
N GLN A 841 19.07 11.44 -5.15
CA GLN A 841 18.83 12.87 -5.00
C GLN A 841 20.12 13.62 -4.60
N ALA A 842 20.92 13.05 -3.70
CA ALA A 842 22.20 13.63 -3.30
C ALA A 842 23.23 13.63 -4.43
N ARG A 843 23.22 12.61 -5.30
CA ARG A 843 24.13 12.51 -6.46
C ARG A 843 23.80 13.48 -7.60
N GLN A 844 22.55 13.94 -7.71
CA GLN A 844 22.09 14.88 -8.74
C GLN A 844 22.54 14.50 -10.17
N PRO A 845 22.20 13.30 -10.67
CA PRO A 845 22.60 12.88 -12.02
C PRO A 845 22.09 13.87 -13.07
N ARG A 846 22.94 14.19 -14.06
CA ARG A 846 22.62 15.17 -15.12
C ARG A 846 21.96 14.54 -16.33
N THR A 847 22.21 13.24 -16.54
CA THR A 847 21.67 12.44 -17.64
C THR A 847 20.98 11.17 -17.12
N ALA A 848 20.09 10.60 -17.92
CA ALA A 848 19.46 9.31 -17.60
C ALA A 848 20.47 8.16 -17.60
N ALA A 849 21.51 8.22 -18.45
CA ALA A 849 22.62 7.28 -18.42
C ALA A 849 23.41 7.33 -17.10
N GLU A 850 23.77 8.53 -16.62
CA GLU A 850 24.43 8.71 -15.31
C GLU A 850 23.54 8.23 -14.16
N ALA A 851 22.24 8.55 -14.20
CA ALA A 851 21.28 8.08 -13.20
C ALA A 851 21.23 6.55 -13.19
N MET A 852 21.33 5.91 -14.36
CA MET A 852 21.33 4.46 -14.47
C MET A 852 22.59 3.79 -13.94
N GLU A 853 23.76 4.36 -14.21
CA GLU A 853 25.00 3.89 -13.60
C GLU A 853 24.93 4.00 -12.07
N ALA A 854 24.36 5.09 -11.54
CA ALA A 854 24.16 5.27 -10.11
C ALA A 854 23.15 4.27 -9.52
N ILE A 855 22.01 4.03 -10.19
CA ILE A 855 21.00 3.03 -9.78
C ILE A 855 21.62 1.64 -9.74
N ASP A 856 22.39 1.27 -10.77
CA ASP A 856 23.02 -0.04 -10.85
C ASP A 856 24.07 -0.25 -9.75
N ALA A 857 24.88 0.77 -9.47
CA ALA A 857 25.84 0.75 -8.37
C ALA A 857 25.15 0.58 -7.00
N LEU A 858 24.09 1.37 -6.74
CA LEU A 858 23.39 1.35 -5.45
C LEU A 858 22.63 0.03 -5.20
N LEU A 859 22.00 -0.53 -6.24
CA LEU A 859 21.35 -1.83 -6.13
C LEU A 859 22.37 -2.96 -5.95
N ALA A 860 23.50 -2.91 -6.65
CA ALA A 860 24.57 -3.90 -6.51
C ALA A 860 25.22 -3.87 -5.13
N GLU A 861 25.49 -2.68 -4.59
CA GLU A 861 26.03 -2.48 -3.23
C GLU A 861 25.12 -3.13 -2.18
N HIS A 862 23.80 -2.93 -2.29
CA HIS A 862 22.84 -3.53 -1.36
C HIS A 862 22.76 -5.05 -1.48
N VAL A 863 22.81 -5.58 -2.71
CA VAL A 863 22.84 -7.03 -2.93
C VAL A 863 24.13 -7.63 -2.36
N ALA A 864 25.28 -6.99 -2.53
CA ALA A 864 26.56 -7.44 -1.98
C ALA A 864 26.53 -7.46 -0.44
N ALA A 865 26.04 -6.38 0.19
CA ALA A 865 25.91 -6.29 1.65
C ALA A 865 24.99 -7.37 2.25
N ALA A 866 24.01 -7.88 1.48
CA ALA A 866 23.15 -8.97 1.92
C ALA A 866 23.83 -10.36 1.88
N HIS A 867 24.90 -10.52 1.08
CA HIS A 867 25.63 -11.78 0.96
C HIS A 867 26.84 -11.86 1.89
N ASP A 868 27.26 -10.74 2.50
CA ASP A 868 28.24 -10.78 3.58
C ASP A 868 27.60 -11.39 4.84
N PRO A 869 28.15 -12.50 5.37
CA PRO A 869 27.62 -13.11 6.58
C PRO A 869 27.73 -12.08 7.70
N VAL A 870 26.58 -11.63 8.21
CA VAL A 870 26.49 -10.74 9.36
C VAL A 870 27.30 -11.36 10.49
N GLN A 871 28.48 -10.81 10.78
CA GLN A 871 29.19 -11.15 11.99
C GLN A 871 28.25 -10.81 13.15
N PRO A 872 27.97 -11.74 14.06
CA PRO A 872 27.08 -11.47 15.18
C PRO A 872 27.63 -10.24 15.91
N VAL A 873 26.80 -9.22 16.03
CA VAL A 873 27.11 -8.03 16.83
C VAL A 873 27.30 -8.52 18.26
N VAL A 874 28.55 -8.74 18.65
CA VAL A 874 28.91 -9.00 20.04
C VAL A 874 28.57 -7.71 20.79
N GLN A 875 27.40 -7.67 21.44
CA GLN A 875 27.11 -6.62 22.40
C GLN A 875 28.23 -6.63 23.43
N PRO A 876 28.97 -5.54 23.64
CA PRO A 876 29.93 -5.48 24.73
C PRO A 876 29.16 -5.71 26.02
N ALA A 877 29.47 -6.79 26.72
CA ALA A 877 28.93 -7.08 28.03
C ALA A 877 29.13 -5.83 28.89
N ARG A 878 28.03 -5.17 29.27
CA ARG A 878 28.05 -4.13 30.29
C ARG A 878 28.54 -4.79 31.57
N ALA A 879 29.82 -4.64 31.86
CA ALA A 879 30.38 -4.97 33.15
C ALA A 879 29.63 -4.15 34.20
N ALA A 880 28.88 -4.84 35.06
CA ALA A 880 28.27 -4.26 36.24
C ALA A 880 29.39 -3.76 37.14
N ALA A 881 29.62 -2.45 37.14
CA ALA A 881 30.42 -1.78 38.16
C ALA A 881 29.61 -1.77 39.46
N ALA A 882 29.90 -2.74 40.34
CA ALA A 882 29.49 -2.70 41.72
C ALA A 882 30.19 -1.50 42.40
N VAL A 883 29.44 -0.43 42.66
CA VAL A 883 29.88 0.64 43.56
C VAL A 883 29.55 0.18 44.98
N SER A 884 30.57 -0.29 45.70
CA SER A 884 30.47 -0.58 47.13
C SER A 884 30.39 0.71 47.93
N VAL A 885 29.32 0.82 48.71
CA VAL A 885 29.19 1.80 49.79
C VAL A 885 30.12 1.38 50.93
N ALA A 886 31.18 2.17 51.18
CA ALA A 886 31.90 2.13 52.45
C ALA A 886 32.70 3.43 52.67
N GLY A 887 32.31 4.18 53.69
CA GLY A 887 33.17 5.11 54.44
C GLY A 887 33.29 6.52 53.86
N VAL A 888 32.72 7.50 54.56
CA VAL A 888 33.48 8.62 55.18
C VAL A 888 32.57 9.24 56.24
N ASP A 889 33.12 9.29 57.45
CA ASP A 889 32.57 9.84 58.68
C ASP A 889 32.40 11.37 58.66
N HIS A 890 31.60 11.80 59.64
CA HIS A 890 31.38 13.13 60.19
C HIS A 890 32.48 14.18 60.00
N ASP A 891 32.05 15.41 59.69
CA ASP A 891 32.40 16.53 60.56
C ASP A 891 31.38 17.69 60.53
N ILE A 892 31.25 18.30 61.71
CA ILE A 892 30.26 19.28 62.15
C ILE A 892 30.75 20.70 61.85
N SER A 893 29.88 21.62 61.42
CA SER A 893 29.73 22.95 62.05
C SER A 893 28.61 23.83 61.46
N ALA A 894 27.98 24.54 62.38
CA ALA A 894 26.80 25.37 62.27
C ALA A 894 27.07 26.79 61.75
N ALA A 895 26.03 27.46 61.21
CA ALA A 895 25.71 28.86 61.50
C ALA A 895 24.36 29.29 60.88
N THR A 896 23.35 29.42 61.74
CA THR A 896 22.41 30.56 61.91
C THR A 896 21.88 31.37 60.72
N GLY A 897 20.55 31.55 60.66
CA GLY A 897 19.91 32.72 60.05
C GLY A 897 18.43 32.54 59.70
N ASP A 898 17.55 33.05 60.57
CA ASP A 898 16.08 32.95 60.60
C ASP A 898 15.40 34.03 59.67
N PRO A 899 14.06 34.29 59.69
CA PRO A 899 13.21 34.34 58.49
C PRO A 899 12.59 35.73 58.21
N ALA A 900 11.88 35.89 57.09
CA ALA A 900 10.66 36.71 57.00
C ALA A 900 10.02 36.65 55.61
N ALA A 901 8.69 36.48 55.62
CA ALA A 901 7.76 36.67 54.50
C ALA A 901 7.52 38.18 54.24
N PRO A 902 6.68 38.60 53.26
CA PRO A 902 5.29 38.19 53.08
C PRO A 902 4.98 37.40 51.81
#